data_AF-A0A1B9FTJ8-F1
#
_entry.id   AF-A0A1B9FTJ8-F1
#
_cell.length_a   1.000
_cell.length_b   1.000
_cell.length_c   1.000
_cell.angle_alpha   90.00
_cell.angle_beta   90.00
_cell.angle_gamma   90.00
#
_symmetry.space_group_name_H-M   'P 1'
#
loop_
_entity.id
_entity.type
_entity.pdbx_description
1 polymer ?
#
loop_
_entity_poly.entity_id
_entity_poly.type
_entity_poly.pdbx_seq_one_letter_code
_entity_poly.pdbx_strand_id
1 'polypeptide(L)'
;MSRRALLVPTAALSSRAKSRPISVDLRPLKPTTTSLKAGSSVRCPLTKYFTTSTLEQSSSYQVEEDGRPPIASQLSRIAELQSRVSAENSKMGKQRIIAEYPDLRELLEYVYDPNLRTHLTYASFQKYLNSSPSLGIPAGYTPQTTIELFEALSQKRITGNAAKNAVHHFLLVNGITGDPELMDTFGRLLDRNLTAGFGANTLKEVIWTGDTPVLAKTIANSEPVTTSSSTSRPTSPSVKPQSASEPPSGNTGKTPIHPKSATLDKFEVALGKSLEPPFNSLFKDNSQWYASRKLDGVRCITFLDFLIPPQSTSSNQPLELISVHFVSRAGKPFSSLSKLEEQLQHLSKLPELRQWLDIDPLIVETRPEGVIKRLVLDGEVCVMRPKTPEELNVAQARDDGSLADGMWIANDAYTEDFQSTISLMKRSNTTIQHLSYFIFDVLSYSELNAKKSLGGMKGLGKKFGKRIEDIRVLGKWLNGYLDEVGVKEKMVKDLKQIKVEDTKQVEEMVERAAREGWEGIILRKDEGYKGKRSTDIRKFKKWMDAEYSVLSLDTSLMRLSVDGVFGEYEALANVWIEHDGHPVSVGSGFTAEQRIRYAKHPEQIVGKTITVEYFSESESMQKDKKGKGKKSLRFPRVKVVWEEGKRGM
;
A
#
# COMPACT_ATOMS: atom_id res chain seq x y z
N MET A 1 -44.34 -56.42 -13.03
CA MET A 1 -44.91 -56.68 -11.69
C MET A 1 -44.30 -55.63 -10.76
N SER A 2 -44.96 -54.67 -10.11
CA SER A 2 -46.36 -54.55 -9.66
C SER A 2 -46.83 -53.07 -9.70
N ARG A 3 -48.03 -52.87 -10.27
CA ARG A 3 -49.07 -51.83 -10.13
C ARG A 3 -48.75 -50.48 -9.45
N ARG A 4 -49.01 -49.35 -10.15
CA ARG A 4 -50.23 -48.51 -9.97
C ARG A 4 -50.27 -47.37 -10.98
N ALA A 5 -51.48 -47.09 -11.47
CA ALA A 5 -51.84 -46.13 -12.49
C ALA A 5 -52.55 -44.89 -11.90
N LEU A 6 -52.83 -43.93 -12.79
CA LEU A 6 -53.78 -42.79 -12.75
C LEU A 6 -53.10 -41.43 -12.52
N LEU A 7 -52.94 -40.57 -13.55
CA LEU A 7 -53.92 -39.76 -14.31
C LEU A 7 -54.74 -38.77 -13.45
N VAL A 8 -54.52 -37.50 -13.81
CA VAL A 8 -55.12 -36.22 -13.37
C VAL A 8 -56.64 -36.22 -13.61
N PRO A 9 -57.44 -35.52 -12.78
CA PRO A 9 -58.20 -34.38 -13.32
C PRO A 9 -58.43 -33.19 -12.35
N THR A 10 -58.93 -32.12 -12.98
CA THR A 10 -59.23 -30.74 -12.61
C THR A 10 -60.50 -30.45 -11.78
N ALA A 11 -60.54 -29.21 -11.21
CA ALA A 11 -61.70 -28.35 -10.85
C ALA A 11 -62.38 -28.61 -9.46
N ALA A 12 -62.95 -27.66 -8.70
CA ALA A 12 -63.43 -26.28 -8.93
C ALA A 12 -63.72 -25.51 -7.60
N LEU A 13 -63.83 -24.16 -7.67
CA LEU A 13 -64.79 -23.20 -7.02
C LEU A 13 -65.07 -23.27 -5.49
N SER A 14 -65.37 -22.24 -4.67
CA SER A 14 -65.67 -20.78 -4.75
C SER A 14 -65.93 -20.29 -3.30
N SER A 15 -65.58 -19.04 -2.91
CA SER A 15 -66.48 -18.15 -2.13
C SER A 15 -65.99 -16.68 -2.00
N ARG A 16 -66.88 -15.78 -2.48
CA ARG A 16 -67.23 -14.38 -2.12
C ARG A 16 -66.69 -13.80 -0.78
N ALA A 17 -66.53 -12.48 -0.54
CA ALA A 17 -67.02 -11.24 -1.20
C ALA A 17 -66.43 -9.95 -0.54
N LYS A 18 -66.41 -8.83 -1.31
CA LYS A 18 -66.61 -7.38 -0.92
C LYS A 18 -65.55 -6.75 0.03
N SER A 19 -65.11 -5.49 -0.04
CA SER A 19 -65.62 -4.24 -0.64
C SER A 19 -64.60 -3.09 -0.53
N ARG A 20 -64.60 -2.22 -1.55
CA ARG A 20 -64.36 -0.75 -1.59
C ARG A 20 -62.98 -0.13 -1.23
N PRO A 21 -62.57 0.92 -1.99
CA PRO A 21 -61.34 1.68 -1.79
C PRO A 21 -61.54 2.84 -0.82
N ILE A 22 -60.52 3.18 -0.03
CA ILE A 22 -60.48 4.42 0.76
C ILE A 22 -59.25 5.23 0.38
N SER A 23 -59.55 6.36 -0.26
CA SER A 23 -58.82 7.61 -0.40
C SER A 23 -57.79 7.87 0.71
N VAL A 24 -56.55 8.17 0.34
CA VAL A 24 -55.64 8.90 1.22
C VAL A 24 -55.65 10.36 0.79
N ASP A 25 -56.16 11.17 1.70
CA ASP A 25 -56.37 12.60 1.64
C ASP A 25 -55.06 13.36 1.39
N LEU A 26 -55.01 14.10 0.27
CA LEU A 26 -54.13 15.25 0.11
C LEU A 26 -54.91 16.47 0.61
N ARG A 27 -54.51 17.03 1.76
CA ARG A 27 -54.76 18.44 2.05
C ARG A 27 -53.53 19.18 2.55
N PRO A 28 -53.34 20.43 2.08
CA PRO A 28 -52.20 21.27 2.37
C PRO A 28 -52.43 22.07 3.66
N LEU A 29 -51.35 22.45 4.35
CA LEU A 29 -51.39 23.56 5.29
C LEU A 29 -50.39 24.64 4.87
N LYS A 30 -50.99 25.84 4.83
CA LYS A 30 -50.56 27.11 4.28
C LYS A 30 -49.63 27.87 5.24
N PRO A 31 -49.01 28.97 4.77
CA PRO A 31 -47.96 29.70 5.44
C PRO A 31 -48.50 30.64 6.51
N THR A 32 -47.69 30.91 7.53
CA THR A 32 -47.88 32.04 8.45
C THR A 32 -46.83 33.11 8.17
N THR A 33 -47.24 34.13 7.44
CA THR A 33 -46.66 35.47 7.45
C THR A 33 -47.07 36.21 8.72
N THR A 34 -46.10 36.77 9.44
CA THR A 34 -46.30 38.02 10.18
C THR A 34 -45.14 38.95 9.89
N SER A 35 -45.48 40.20 9.60
CA SER A 35 -44.70 41.18 8.85
C SER A 35 -43.80 42.07 9.71
N LEU A 36 -42.74 42.56 9.04
CA LEU A 36 -42.19 43.93 9.07
C LEU A 36 -41.68 44.49 10.40
N LYS A 37 -40.37 44.78 10.43
CA LYS A 37 -39.86 46.15 10.59
C LYS A 37 -38.48 46.29 9.93
N ALA A 38 -38.33 47.40 9.20
CA ALA A 38 -37.16 47.81 8.47
C ALA A 38 -36.20 48.66 9.34
N GLY A 39 -34.96 48.82 8.85
CA GLY A 39 -33.90 49.67 9.43
C GLY A 39 -32.98 48.83 10.33
N SER A 40 -31.65 48.86 10.23
CA SER A 40 -30.75 49.88 9.70
C SER A 40 -29.35 49.29 9.60
N SER A 41 -28.62 49.72 8.58
CA SER A 41 -27.16 49.66 8.47
C SER A 41 -26.46 49.90 9.81
N VAL A 42 -25.66 48.97 10.30
CA VAL A 42 -24.62 49.25 11.30
C VAL A 42 -23.34 48.51 10.93
N ARG A 43 -22.35 49.32 10.56
CA ARG A 43 -20.94 48.99 10.42
C ARG A 43 -20.44 48.30 11.69
N CYS A 44 -19.66 47.23 11.54
CA CYS A 44 -18.78 46.74 12.61
C CYS A 44 -17.85 47.89 13.07
N PRO A 45 -17.83 48.23 14.37
CA PRO A 45 -16.77 49.06 14.92
C PRO A 45 -15.57 48.17 15.23
N LEU A 46 -14.50 48.36 14.45
CA LEU A 46 -13.14 48.16 14.91
C LEU A 46 -12.91 49.00 16.18
N THR A 47 -11.95 48.55 16.99
CA THR A 47 -11.40 49.18 18.21
C THR A 47 -12.25 49.14 19.47
N LYS A 48 -11.84 48.29 20.42
CA LYS A 48 -11.33 48.68 21.75
C LYS A 48 -11.21 47.43 22.63
N TYR A 49 -10.00 46.91 22.80
CA TYR A 49 -9.49 46.43 24.09
C TYR A 49 -7.95 46.50 24.03
N PHE A 50 -7.43 47.70 24.27
CA PHE A 50 -6.11 47.88 24.87
C PHE A 50 -6.35 47.95 26.38
N THR A 51 -5.91 46.93 27.11
CA THR A 51 -5.60 47.05 28.53
C THR A 51 -4.27 46.35 28.74
N THR A 52 -3.23 47.19 28.86
CA THR A 52 -1.88 46.83 29.26
C THR A 52 -1.91 46.22 30.65
N SER A 53 -1.52 44.96 30.76
CA SER A 53 -0.97 44.38 31.99
C SER A 53 0.33 43.69 31.62
N THR A 54 1.40 44.35 32.03
CA THR A 54 2.80 44.05 31.75
C THR A 54 3.21 42.80 32.53
N LEU A 55 3.46 41.70 31.81
CA LEU A 55 4.40 40.67 32.23
C LEU A 55 5.39 40.51 31.08
N GLU A 56 6.47 41.28 31.16
CA GLU A 56 7.66 41.08 30.34
C GLU A 56 8.24 39.70 30.66
N GLN A 57 8.05 38.75 29.75
CA GLN A 57 9.01 37.69 29.53
C GLN A 57 9.59 37.90 28.13
N SER A 58 10.75 38.54 28.11
CA SER A 58 11.62 38.71 26.96
C SER A 58 12.10 37.34 26.45
N SER A 59 11.35 36.76 25.52
CA SER A 59 11.88 35.77 24.59
C SER A 59 12.37 36.53 23.36
N SER A 60 13.69 36.62 23.20
CA SER A 60 14.31 37.20 22.01
C SER A 60 13.99 36.31 20.80
N TYR A 61 12.93 36.64 20.07
CA TYR A 61 12.66 36.01 18.78
C TYR A 61 13.77 36.45 17.81
N GLN A 62 14.62 35.51 17.42
CA GLN A 62 15.57 35.72 16.34
C GLN A 62 14.76 35.83 15.05
N VAL A 63 14.76 37.02 14.47
CA VAL A 63 14.14 37.32 13.19
C VAL A 63 15.17 37.01 12.11
N GLU A 64 14.78 36.22 11.11
CA GLU A 64 15.63 35.89 9.95
C GLU A 64 15.82 37.12 9.05
N GLU A 65 16.73 37.06 8.07
CA GLU A 65 17.04 38.20 7.17
C GLU A 65 15.81 38.75 6.41
N ASP A 66 14.74 37.96 6.28
CA ASP A 66 13.48 38.33 5.62
C ASP A 66 12.45 39.00 6.54
N GLY A 67 12.78 39.22 7.82
CA GLY A 67 11.89 39.86 8.80
C GLY A 67 10.83 38.93 9.41
N ARG A 68 10.86 37.62 9.13
CA ARG A 68 9.86 36.65 9.61
C ARG A 68 10.40 35.76 10.75
N PRO A 69 9.51 35.16 11.57
CA PRO A 69 9.90 34.08 12.47
C PRO A 69 10.51 32.90 11.70
N PRO A 70 11.44 32.13 12.28
CA PRO A 70 12.17 31.07 11.57
C PRO A 70 11.27 30.04 10.86
N ILE A 71 10.17 29.62 11.48
CA ILE A 71 9.23 28.66 10.87
C ILE A 71 8.44 29.29 9.72
N ALA A 72 8.04 30.56 9.84
CA ALA A 72 7.37 31.26 8.75
C ALA A 72 8.31 31.50 7.56
N SER A 73 9.59 31.80 7.82
CA SER A 73 10.63 31.87 6.77
C SER A 73 10.84 30.51 6.10
N GLN A 74 10.99 29.44 6.89
CA GLN A 74 11.10 28.06 6.38
C GLN A 74 9.90 27.68 5.48
N LEU A 75 8.67 27.95 5.91
CA LEU A 75 7.47 27.69 5.09
C LEU A 75 7.44 28.54 3.82
N SER A 76 7.88 29.80 3.88
CA SER A 76 7.99 30.66 2.71
C SER A 76 8.97 30.10 1.68
N ARG A 77 10.14 29.62 2.13
CA ARG A 77 11.14 28.99 1.27
C ARG A 77 10.60 27.70 0.64
N ILE A 78 9.79 26.94 1.38
CA ILE A 78 9.12 25.74 0.85
C ILE A 78 8.08 26.12 -0.22
N ALA A 79 7.29 27.18 0.00
CA ALA A 79 6.33 27.68 -0.97
C ALA A 79 7.04 28.14 -2.26
N GLU A 80 8.16 28.86 -2.12
CA GLU A 80 9.00 29.28 -3.25
C GLU A 80 9.57 28.07 -4.02
N LEU A 81 10.18 27.12 -3.31
CA LEU A 81 10.68 25.87 -3.88
C LEU A 81 9.56 25.14 -4.64
N GLN A 82 8.39 24.99 -4.02
CA GLN A 82 7.23 24.34 -4.62
C GLN A 82 6.81 25.03 -5.91
N SER A 83 6.73 26.36 -5.91
CA SER A 83 6.37 27.16 -7.08
C SER A 83 7.38 26.95 -8.23
N ARG A 84 8.68 27.10 -7.95
CA ARG A 84 9.74 26.92 -8.95
C ARG A 84 9.80 25.50 -9.53
N VAL A 85 9.71 24.48 -8.68
CA VAL A 85 9.76 23.08 -9.12
C VAL A 85 8.50 22.67 -9.88
N SER A 86 7.34 23.24 -9.53
CA SER A 86 6.08 22.98 -10.23
C SER A 86 6.08 23.55 -11.65
N ALA A 87 6.74 24.69 -11.87
CA ALA A 87 6.91 25.32 -13.18
C ALA A 87 7.90 24.58 -14.10
N GLU A 88 8.76 23.72 -13.54
CA GLU A 88 9.74 22.95 -14.29
C GLU A 88 9.18 21.57 -14.67
N ASN A 89 9.33 21.18 -15.93
CA ASN A 89 8.80 19.90 -16.44
C ASN A 89 9.84 18.78 -16.47
N SER A 90 11.13 19.13 -16.58
CA SER A 90 12.22 18.15 -16.69
C SER A 90 12.67 17.63 -15.32
N LYS A 91 12.94 16.33 -15.24
CA LYS A 91 13.47 15.71 -14.00
C LYS A 91 14.78 16.38 -13.55
N MET A 92 15.69 16.62 -14.49
CA MET A 92 16.99 17.26 -14.20
C MET A 92 16.85 18.71 -13.77
N GLY A 93 15.96 19.49 -14.39
CA GLY A 93 15.69 20.87 -13.97
C GLY A 93 15.16 20.93 -12.55
N LYS A 94 14.20 20.05 -12.21
CA LYS A 94 13.68 19.92 -10.83
C LYS A 94 14.79 19.60 -9.83
N GLN A 95 15.68 18.67 -10.17
CA GLN A 95 16.82 18.31 -9.31
C GLN A 95 17.74 19.51 -9.07
N ARG A 96 18.03 20.29 -10.11
CA ARG A 96 18.85 21.50 -9.99
C ARG A 96 18.20 22.55 -9.10
N ILE A 97 16.91 22.81 -9.29
CA ILE A 97 16.17 23.77 -8.45
C ILE A 97 16.18 23.30 -6.99
N ILE A 98 15.89 22.03 -6.72
CA ILE A 98 15.90 21.50 -5.34
C ILE A 98 17.28 21.63 -4.69
N ALA A 99 18.36 21.41 -5.45
CA ALA A 99 19.73 21.52 -4.95
C ALA A 99 20.10 22.91 -4.41
N GLU A 100 19.39 23.96 -4.83
CA GLU A 100 19.60 25.35 -4.37
C GLU A 100 19.01 25.62 -2.96
N TYR A 101 18.29 24.66 -2.37
CA TYR A 101 17.65 24.79 -1.05
C TYR A 101 18.21 23.78 -0.02
N PRO A 102 19.53 23.77 0.24
CA PRO A 102 20.15 22.79 1.15
C PRO A 102 19.64 22.88 2.59
N ASP A 103 19.18 24.05 3.02
CA ASP A 103 18.55 24.30 4.32
C ASP A 103 17.22 23.54 4.51
N LEU A 104 16.52 23.23 3.41
CA LEU A 104 15.26 22.47 3.44
C LEU A 104 15.47 20.95 3.38
N ARG A 105 16.70 20.49 3.16
CA ARG A 105 17.01 19.06 2.93
C ARG A 105 16.46 18.17 4.02
N GLU A 106 16.77 18.48 5.28
CA GLU A 106 16.38 17.63 6.42
C GLU A 106 14.85 17.47 6.52
N LEU A 107 14.11 18.58 6.41
CA LEU A 107 12.65 18.57 6.45
C LEU A 107 12.05 17.83 5.26
N LEU A 108 12.59 18.04 4.04
CA LEU A 108 12.12 17.35 2.84
C LEU A 108 12.37 15.84 2.93
N GLU A 109 13.57 15.44 3.36
CA GLU A 109 13.91 14.03 3.55
C GLU A 109 12.98 13.37 4.60
N TYR A 110 12.73 14.08 5.70
CA TYR A 110 11.83 13.63 6.76
C TYR A 110 10.38 13.46 6.27
N VAL A 111 9.81 14.47 5.60
CA VAL A 111 8.43 14.44 5.09
C VAL A 111 8.25 13.32 4.05
N TYR A 112 9.23 13.09 3.19
CA TYR A 112 9.17 12.06 2.16
C TYR A 112 9.62 10.67 2.61
N ASP A 113 10.07 10.48 3.86
CA ASP A 113 10.39 9.17 4.41
C ASP A 113 9.15 8.25 4.31
N PRO A 114 9.22 7.11 3.59
CA PRO A 114 8.08 6.22 3.36
C PRO A 114 7.47 5.65 4.66
N ASN A 115 8.21 5.65 5.76
CA ASN A 115 7.80 5.11 7.07
C ASN A 115 7.13 6.16 7.97
N LEU A 116 7.37 7.45 7.75
CA LEU A 116 6.77 8.53 8.53
C LEU A 116 5.25 8.60 8.35
N ARG A 117 4.46 8.76 9.43
CA ARG A 117 3.02 9.08 9.35
C ARG A 117 2.64 10.07 10.44
N THR A 118 2.15 11.25 10.07
CA THR A 118 1.68 12.28 11.02
C THR A 118 0.35 11.92 11.70
N HIS A 119 -0.40 10.94 11.19
CA HIS A 119 -1.70 10.52 11.72
C HIS A 119 -2.77 11.62 11.83
N LEU A 120 -2.55 12.77 11.19
CA LEU A 120 -3.44 13.91 11.11
C LEU A 120 -3.42 14.43 9.66
N THR A 121 -4.59 14.69 9.09
CA THR A 121 -4.69 15.31 7.76
C THR A 121 -5.08 16.78 7.87
N TYR A 122 -4.63 17.59 6.92
CA TYR A 122 -4.95 19.01 6.89
C TYR A 122 -6.45 19.27 6.80
N ALA A 123 -7.18 18.51 5.96
CA ALA A 123 -8.64 18.60 5.88
C ALA A 123 -9.34 18.34 7.24
N SER A 124 -8.85 17.36 8.01
CA SER A 124 -9.41 17.06 9.34
C SER A 124 -9.08 18.11 10.39
N PHE A 125 -7.98 18.83 10.19
CA PHE A 125 -7.53 19.95 11.00
C PHE A 125 -8.32 21.22 10.66
N GLN A 126 -8.50 21.56 9.38
CA GLN A 126 -9.35 22.68 8.96
C GLN A 126 -10.79 22.54 9.47
N LYS A 127 -11.38 21.34 9.34
CA LYS A 127 -12.72 21.07 9.89
C LYS A 127 -12.79 21.32 11.40
N TYR A 128 -11.70 21.05 12.12
CA TYR A 128 -11.62 21.32 13.55
C TYR A 128 -11.56 22.82 13.84
N LEU A 129 -10.75 23.59 13.12
CA LEU A 129 -10.70 25.05 13.28
C LEU A 129 -12.06 25.71 13.03
N ASN A 130 -12.78 25.26 11.98
CA ASN A 130 -14.10 25.78 11.63
C ASN A 130 -15.20 25.42 12.66
N SER A 131 -14.96 24.46 13.55
CA SER A 131 -15.93 24.07 14.58
C SER A 131 -15.89 24.96 15.84
N SER A 132 -15.10 26.04 15.82
CA SER A 132 -14.89 26.97 16.94
C SER A 132 -14.60 26.27 18.28
N PRO A 133 -13.62 25.35 18.34
CA PRO A 133 -13.31 24.62 19.56
C PRO A 133 -12.76 25.58 20.63
N SER A 134 -12.92 25.23 21.92
CA SER A 134 -12.17 25.88 22.98
C SER A 134 -10.69 25.54 22.85
N LEU A 135 -9.94 26.44 22.22
CA LEU A 135 -8.52 26.32 21.99
C LEU A 135 -7.78 26.56 23.31
N GLY A 136 -7.63 25.51 24.11
CA GLY A 136 -6.77 25.52 25.29
C GLY A 136 -5.30 25.52 24.87
N ILE A 137 -4.46 26.33 25.55
CA ILE A 137 -3.01 26.25 25.41
C ILE A 137 -2.58 24.88 25.97
N PRO A 138 -1.87 24.03 25.20
CA PRO A 138 -1.36 22.77 25.73
C PRO A 138 -0.42 23.04 26.91
N ALA A 139 -0.67 22.42 28.06
CA ALA A 139 0.25 22.50 29.19
C ALA A 139 1.53 21.69 28.89
N GLY A 140 2.67 22.38 28.78
CA GLY A 140 4.00 21.79 28.99
C GLY A 140 4.83 21.34 27.79
N TYR A 141 4.38 21.52 26.53
CA TYR A 141 5.22 21.21 25.36
C TYR A 141 4.82 22.01 24.11
N THR A 142 5.72 22.88 23.66
CA THR A 142 5.59 23.59 22.37
C THR A 142 6.76 23.18 21.48
N PRO A 143 6.50 22.43 20.39
CA PRO A 143 7.54 22.10 19.43
C PRO A 143 8.23 23.35 18.90
N GLN A 144 9.56 23.32 18.80
CA GLN A 144 10.38 24.43 18.32
C GLN A 144 10.60 24.36 16.81
N THR A 145 10.50 23.17 16.21
CA THR A 145 10.68 22.97 14.77
C THR A 145 9.52 22.20 14.14
N THR A 146 9.37 22.35 12.82
CA THR A 146 8.39 21.57 12.04
C THR A 146 8.63 20.05 12.17
N ILE A 147 9.90 19.63 12.20
CA ILE A 147 10.29 18.22 12.38
C ILE A 147 9.86 17.72 13.75
N GLU A 148 10.13 18.48 14.81
CA GLU A 148 9.76 18.11 16.18
C GLU A 148 8.24 17.95 16.33
N LEU A 149 7.45 18.85 15.73
CA LEU A 149 5.99 18.72 15.69
C LEU A 149 5.57 17.43 14.98
N PHE A 150 6.12 17.18 13.78
CA PHE A 150 5.77 15.99 13.00
C PHE A 150 6.25 14.70 13.66
N GLU A 151 7.35 14.73 14.41
CA GLU A 151 7.83 13.61 15.22
C GLU A 151 6.89 13.31 16.38
N ALA A 152 6.44 14.33 17.12
CA ALA A 152 5.47 14.16 18.20
C ALA A 152 4.15 13.56 17.69
N LEU A 153 3.72 13.96 16.49
CA LEU A 153 2.56 13.39 15.79
C LEU A 153 2.82 11.94 15.33
N SER A 154 3.99 11.68 14.75
CA SER A 154 4.36 10.37 14.19
C SER A 154 4.52 9.29 15.24
N GLN A 155 5.17 9.63 16.35
CA GLN A 155 5.32 8.76 17.52
C GLN A 155 4.04 8.65 18.36
N LYS A 156 2.97 9.36 17.96
CA LYS A 156 1.70 9.44 18.71
C LYS A 156 1.89 9.92 20.15
N ARG A 157 2.91 10.76 20.42
CA ARG A 157 3.07 11.46 21.71
C ARG A 157 1.89 12.40 21.97
N ILE A 158 1.34 12.97 20.90
CA ILE A 158 0.10 13.76 20.89
C ILE A 158 -0.88 13.15 19.87
N THR A 159 -2.16 13.04 20.23
CA THR A 159 -3.21 12.45 19.36
C THR A 159 -4.55 13.18 19.50
N GLY A 160 -5.50 12.88 18.60
CA GLY A 160 -6.87 13.39 18.69
C GLY A 160 -6.96 14.92 18.69
N ASN A 161 -7.82 15.48 19.54
CA ASN A 161 -7.96 16.93 19.66
C ASN A 161 -6.73 17.60 20.28
N ALA A 162 -5.97 16.90 21.15
CA ALA A 162 -4.75 17.44 21.72
C ALA A 162 -3.68 17.68 20.62
N ALA A 163 -3.56 16.76 19.66
CA ALA A 163 -2.71 16.96 18.48
C ALA A 163 -3.14 18.19 17.67
N LYS A 164 -4.45 18.36 17.44
CA LYS A 164 -4.97 19.53 16.70
C LYS A 164 -4.72 20.84 17.44
N ASN A 165 -4.89 20.86 18.76
CA ASN A 165 -4.57 22.03 19.59
C ASN A 165 -3.07 22.37 19.55
N ALA A 166 -2.20 21.37 19.64
CA ALA A 166 -0.76 21.55 19.54
C ALA A 166 -0.35 22.12 18.18
N VAL A 167 -0.90 21.58 17.08
CA VAL A 167 -0.68 22.11 15.73
C VAL A 167 -1.18 23.56 15.63
N HIS A 168 -2.40 23.86 16.09
CA HIS A 168 -2.92 25.23 16.06
C HIS A 168 -2.06 26.20 16.87
N HIS A 169 -1.65 25.82 18.09
CA HIS A 169 -0.79 26.64 18.94
C HIS A 169 0.59 26.88 18.28
N PHE A 170 1.19 25.83 17.71
CA PHE A 170 2.45 25.94 16.96
C PHE A 170 2.33 26.94 15.79
N LEU A 171 1.25 26.87 15.02
CA LEU A 171 1.00 27.80 13.91
C LEU A 171 0.75 29.23 14.40
N LEU A 172 0.05 29.40 15.51
CA LEU A 172 -0.27 30.70 16.09
C LEU A 172 0.98 31.42 16.60
N VAL A 173 1.83 30.73 17.38
CA VAL A 173 3.07 31.29 17.95
C VAL A 173 4.07 31.69 16.86
N ASN A 174 4.05 30.99 15.72
CA ASN A 174 4.90 31.28 14.57
C ASN A 174 4.25 32.27 13.57
N GLY A 175 3.10 32.87 13.89
CA GLY A 175 2.45 33.88 13.05
C GLY A 175 1.82 33.37 11.76
N ILE A 176 1.61 32.05 11.61
CA ILE A 176 1.17 31.42 10.37
C ILE A 176 -0.35 31.49 10.20
N THR A 177 -1.12 31.50 11.29
CA THR A 177 -2.60 31.45 11.26
C THR A 177 -3.25 32.62 10.51
N GLY A 178 -2.54 33.74 10.33
CA GLY A 178 -3.00 34.91 9.57
C GLY A 178 -2.60 34.91 8.09
N ASP A 179 -1.80 33.94 7.63
CA ASP A 179 -1.25 33.87 6.29
C ASP A 179 -1.81 32.65 5.54
N PRO A 180 -2.73 32.84 4.57
CA PRO A 180 -3.33 31.73 3.81
C PRO A 180 -2.32 30.90 3.00
N GLU A 181 -1.25 31.51 2.48
CA GLU A 181 -0.26 30.83 1.65
C GLU A 181 0.63 29.92 2.51
N LEU A 182 1.09 30.42 3.66
CA LEU A 182 1.85 29.61 4.62
C LEU A 182 0.99 28.51 5.25
N MET A 183 -0.29 28.78 5.50
CA MET A 183 -1.25 27.77 5.97
C MET A 183 -1.45 26.65 4.96
N ASP A 184 -1.55 26.95 3.66
CA ASP A 184 -1.63 25.95 2.61
C ASP A 184 -0.34 25.13 2.51
N THR A 185 0.81 25.81 2.53
CA THR A 185 2.13 25.16 2.50
C THR A 185 2.33 24.19 3.67
N PHE A 186 1.95 24.62 4.88
CA PHE A 186 1.95 23.75 6.05
C PHE A 186 0.99 22.56 5.88
N GLY A 187 -0.20 22.80 5.33
CA GLY A 187 -1.18 21.75 5.05
C GLY A 187 -0.61 20.67 4.11
N ARG A 188 0.06 21.09 3.03
CA ARG A 188 0.75 20.20 2.08
C ARG A 188 1.87 19.38 2.74
N LEU A 189 2.64 19.99 3.65
CA LEU A 189 3.65 19.28 4.45
C LEU A 189 3.02 18.26 5.41
N LEU A 190 1.95 18.63 6.11
CA LEU A 190 1.23 17.78 7.05
C LEU A 190 0.63 16.55 6.36
N ASP A 191 0.08 16.73 5.15
CA ASP A 191 -0.44 15.67 4.29
C ASP A 191 0.67 14.89 3.57
N ARG A 192 1.93 15.32 3.72
CA ARG A 192 3.14 14.75 3.10
C ARG A 192 3.06 14.70 1.58
N ASN A 193 2.44 15.73 1.02
CA ASN A 193 2.25 15.90 -0.40
C ASN A 193 2.38 17.38 -0.73
N LEU A 194 3.60 17.82 -1.03
CA LEU A 194 3.88 19.19 -1.47
C LEU A 194 3.25 19.53 -2.82
N THR A 195 2.72 18.53 -3.54
CA THR A 195 2.23 18.62 -4.93
C THR A 195 3.21 19.28 -5.92
N ALA A 196 4.48 19.44 -5.55
CA ALA A 196 5.52 20.07 -6.36
C ALA A 196 6.04 19.20 -7.52
N GLY A 197 5.47 18.02 -7.75
CA GLY A 197 5.88 17.14 -8.84
C GLY A 197 7.24 16.47 -8.66
N PHE A 198 7.68 16.32 -7.40
CA PHE A 198 8.81 15.49 -7.00
C PHE A 198 8.45 14.69 -5.73
N GLY A 199 9.28 13.72 -5.38
CA GLY A 199 9.15 12.97 -4.11
C GLY A 199 10.46 12.29 -3.75
N ALA A 200 10.40 11.29 -2.84
CA ALA A 200 11.58 10.60 -2.31
C ALA A 200 12.61 10.16 -3.37
N ASN A 201 12.15 9.61 -4.50
CA ASN A 201 13.06 9.15 -5.56
C ASN A 201 13.84 10.29 -6.23
N THR A 202 13.20 11.45 -6.43
CA THR A 202 13.89 12.61 -6.96
C THR A 202 14.91 13.11 -5.95
N LEU A 203 14.53 13.21 -4.67
CA LEU A 203 15.39 13.69 -3.58
C LEU A 203 16.65 12.86 -3.39
N LYS A 204 16.57 11.52 -3.50
CA LYS A 204 17.74 10.63 -3.42
C LYS A 204 18.83 10.93 -4.43
N GLU A 205 18.44 11.47 -5.59
CA GLU A 205 19.32 11.73 -6.70
C GLU A 205 19.78 13.20 -6.75
N VAL A 206 19.30 14.06 -5.83
CA VAL A 206 19.73 15.46 -5.75
C VAL A 206 21.15 15.50 -5.19
N ILE A 207 22.00 16.25 -5.87
CA ILE A 207 23.33 16.63 -5.40
C ILE A 207 23.17 18.03 -4.81
N TRP A 208 23.25 18.18 -3.49
CA TRP A 208 22.91 19.44 -2.83
C TRP A 208 24.05 20.45 -2.95
N THR A 209 23.72 21.73 -3.05
CA THR A 209 24.74 22.78 -3.07
C THR A 209 25.49 22.78 -1.74
N GLY A 210 26.82 22.63 -1.79
CA GLY A 210 27.66 22.47 -0.60
C GLY A 210 28.10 21.02 -0.33
N ASP A 211 27.53 20.02 -1.01
CA ASP A 211 28.09 18.67 -1.04
C ASP A 211 29.40 18.72 -1.85
N THR A 212 30.57 18.77 -1.19
CA THR A 212 31.85 18.58 -1.89
C THR A 212 31.87 17.19 -2.52
N PRO A 213 32.01 17.06 -3.85
CA PRO A 213 32.01 15.75 -4.48
C PRO A 213 33.35 15.06 -4.23
N VAL A 214 33.44 14.26 -3.16
CA VAL A 214 34.45 13.21 -3.04
C VAL A 214 33.85 11.91 -3.57
N LEU A 215 33.61 11.83 -4.89
CA LEU A 215 33.67 10.59 -5.67
C LEU A 215 33.32 10.85 -7.16
N ALA A 216 34.32 11.24 -7.94
CA ALA A 216 34.29 11.09 -9.39
C ALA A 216 35.67 10.62 -9.86
N LYS A 217 36.12 9.45 -9.38
CA LYS A 217 37.31 8.75 -9.90
C LYS A 217 37.36 7.28 -9.46
N THR A 218 36.33 6.48 -9.75
CA THR A 218 36.50 5.01 -9.80
C THR A 218 35.48 4.35 -10.74
N ILE A 219 35.43 4.79 -12.00
CA ILE A 219 34.96 3.93 -13.12
C ILE A 219 35.85 4.24 -14.33
N ALA A 220 37.08 3.73 -14.31
CA ALA A 220 37.86 3.42 -15.51
C ALA A 220 39.11 2.64 -15.09
N ASN A 221 39.24 1.43 -15.63
CA ASN A 221 40.43 0.60 -15.77
C ASN A 221 40.97 -0.14 -14.54
N SER A 222 40.79 -1.46 -14.55
CA SER A 222 41.88 -2.40 -14.22
C SER A 222 41.55 -3.81 -14.73
N GLU A 223 42.16 -4.18 -15.85
CA GLU A 223 42.63 -5.56 -16.07
C GLU A 223 44.00 -5.74 -15.38
N PRO A 224 44.44 -7.00 -15.12
CA PRO A 224 45.36 -7.31 -14.04
C PRO A 224 46.82 -7.43 -14.50
N VAL A 225 47.76 -6.91 -13.71
CA VAL A 225 49.16 -7.38 -13.75
C VAL A 225 49.72 -7.49 -12.33
N THR A 226 50.42 -8.61 -12.18
CA THR A 226 51.08 -9.26 -11.05
C THR A 226 52.32 -8.54 -10.48
N THR A 227 52.70 -8.99 -9.27
CA THR A 227 54.06 -9.10 -8.65
C THR A 227 54.43 -8.21 -7.43
N SER A 228 54.46 -8.90 -6.27
CA SER A 228 55.51 -9.01 -5.22
C SER A 228 55.97 -7.86 -4.31
N SER A 229 56.00 -8.21 -3.00
CA SER A 229 56.91 -7.81 -1.89
C SER A 229 56.89 -6.34 -1.43
N SER A 230 57.04 -5.94 -0.16
CA SER A 230 57.34 -6.56 1.16
C SER A 230 57.30 -5.43 2.21
N THR A 231 56.99 -5.74 3.49
CA THR A 231 57.41 -5.06 4.76
C THR A 231 57.38 -3.52 4.85
N SER A 232 56.70 -2.86 5.80
CA SER A 232 56.98 -2.89 7.25
C SER A 232 56.06 -1.89 8.00
N ARG A 233 55.85 -2.13 9.31
CA ARG A 233 55.17 -1.26 10.31
C ARG A 233 56.10 -0.08 10.71
N PRO A 234 55.60 1.07 11.24
CA PRO A 234 55.27 1.12 12.68
C PRO A 234 54.19 2.16 13.15
N THR A 235 53.62 1.83 14.32
CA THR A 235 53.18 2.66 15.48
C THR A 235 52.26 3.89 15.34
N SER A 236 51.14 3.80 16.06
CA SER A 236 50.16 4.83 16.45
C SER A 236 50.72 5.94 17.38
N PRO A 237 49.97 7.03 17.61
CA PRO A 237 49.20 7.07 18.87
C PRO A 237 47.76 7.61 18.77
N SER A 238 46.99 7.19 19.76
CA SER A 238 45.58 7.45 20.09
C SER A 238 45.04 8.87 19.91
N VAL A 239 43.85 8.98 19.30
CA VAL A 239 42.83 9.99 19.62
C VAL A 239 41.45 9.31 19.63
N LYS A 240 40.73 9.45 20.74
CA LYS A 240 39.37 8.91 20.97
C LYS A 240 38.34 9.66 20.12
N PRO A 241 37.39 8.98 19.44
CA PRO A 241 36.16 9.62 18.99
C PRO A 241 35.07 9.51 20.06
N GLN A 242 34.46 10.65 20.36
CA GLN A 242 33.30 10.81 21.22
C GLN A 242 32.06 10.13 20.62
N SER A 243 31.24 9.63 21.54
CA SER A 243 30.04 8.82 21.37
C SER A 243 28.97 9.45 20.47
N ALA A 244 28.63 8.76 19.38
CA ALA A 244 27.35 8.92 18.71
C ALA A 244 26.27 8.22 19.56
N SER A 245 25.24 8.96 19.94
CA SER A 245 24.08 8.50 20.68
C SER A 245 23.36 7.35 19.96
N GLU A 246 23.37 6.16 20.57
CA GLU A 246 22.55 5.02 20.17
C GLU A 246 21.05 5.34 20.38
N PRO A 247 20.18 5.01 19.41
CA PRO A 247 18.74 5.04 19.66
C PRO A 247 18.38 3.90 20.63
N PRO A 248 17.32 4.05 21.45
CA PRO A 248 17.02 3.11 22.51
C PRO A 248 16.71 1.73 21.93
N SER A 249 17.60 0.77 22.17
CA SER A 249 17.36 -0.64 21.87
C SER A 249 16.26 -1.16 22.79
N GLY A 250 15.02 -1.16 22.29
CA GLY A 250 13.94 -1.92 22.89
C GLY A 250 14.32 -3.39 22.90
N ASN A 251 14.67 -3.90 24.08
CA ASN A 251 15.08 -5.27 24.35
C ASN A 251 13.93 -6.24 24.08
N THR A 252 13.74 -6.63 22.82
CA THR A 252 12.65 -7.53 22.38
C THR A 252 13.15 -8.90 21.90
N GLY A 253 14.46 -9.17 21.94
CA GLY A 253 15.07 -10.41 21.44
C GLY A 253 14.99 -10.62 19.92
N LYS A 254 14.11 -9.91 19.21
CA LYS A 254 13.96 -9.96 17.75
C LYS A 254 15.03 -9.12 17.05
N THR A 255 15.53 -9.61 15.91
CA THR A 255 16.47 -8.89 15.05
C THR A 255 15.78 -7.70 14.34
N PRO A 256 16.54 -6.77 13.75
CA PRO A 256 15.96 -5.73 12.89
C PRO A 256 15.30 -6.30 11.62
N ILE A 257 14.12 -5.78 11.25
CA ILE A 257 13.41 -6.15 10.01
C ILE A 257 14.20 -5.73 8.77
N HIS A 258 14.84 -4.56 8.82
CA HIS A 258 15.65 -4.03 7.73
C HIS A 258 17.07 -3.79 8.24
N PRO A 259 18.09 -3.88 7.36
CA PRO A 259 19.37 -3.27 7.68
C PRO A 259 19.13 -1.76 7.88
N LYS A 260 20.10 -1.02 8.43
CA LYS A 260 20.03 0.46 8.51
C LYS A 260 19.92 1.04 7.09
N SER A 261 18.69 1.12 6.59
CA SER A 261 18.34 1.60 5.26
C SER A 261 18.43 3.12 5.27
N ALA A 262 18.87 3.73 4.17
CA ALA A 262 18.89 5.19 4.08
C ALA A 262 17.48 5.77 4.29
N THR A 263 17.38 6.99 4.82
CA THR A 263 16.14 7.67 5.26
C THR A 263 15.03 7.71 4.20
N LEU A 264 15.39 7.69 2.91
CA LEU A 264 14.44 7.73 1.79
C LEU A 264 14.15 6.37 1.15
N ASP A 265 14.83 5.31 1.60
CA ASP A 265 14.71 4.01 0.99
C ASP A 265 13.38 3.34 1.28
N LYS A 266 12.74 2.90 0.20
CA LYS A 266 11.47 2.19 0.25
C LYS A 266 11.76 0.71 0.22
N PHE A 267 11.03 -0.03 1.03
CA PHE A 267 10.97 -1.47 0.91
C PHE A 267 10.34 -1.85 -0.44
N GLU A 268 11.09 -2.61 -1.23
CA GLU A 268 10.71 -3.00 -2.59
C GLU A 268 10.79 -4.51 -2.75
N VAL A 269 9.83 -5.03 -3.51
CA VAL A 269 9.68 -6.45 -3.82
C VAL A 269 9.28 -6.61 -5.28
N ALA A 270 9.38 -7.84 -5.80
CA ALA A 270 8.94 -8.15 -7.15
C ALA A 270 7.43 -7.89 -7.33
N LEU A 271 7.06 -7.15 -8.39
CA LEU A 271 5.67 -6.81 -8.70
C LEU A 271 5.36 -7.02 -10.18
N GLY A 272 4.16 -7.55 -10.48
CA GLY A 272 3.74 -7.79 -11.86
C GLY A 272 3.05 -6.62 -12.55
N LYS A 273 3.29 -6.51 -13.86
CA LYS A 273 2.50 -5.67 -14.79
C LYS A 273 1.20 -6.38 -15.19
N SER A 274 0.18 -5.60 -15.53
CA SER A 274 -1.05 -6.17 -16.09
C SER A 274 -0.78 -6.85 -17.43
N LEU A 275 -1.59 -7.85 -17.73
CA LEU A 275 -1.65 -8.57 -19.00
C LEU A 275 -3.09 -8.50 -19.48
N GLU A 276 -3.25 -8.12 -20.75
CA GLU A 276 -4.54 -8.03 -21.44
C GLU A 276 -4.45 -8.90 -22.71
N PRO A 277 -5.58 -9.44 -23.22
CA PRO A 277 -5.61 -10.14 -24.50
C PRO A 277 -5.31 -9.16 -25.66
N PRO A 278 -4.75 -9.64 -26.79
CA PRO A 278 -4.29 -11.00 -27.06
C PRO A 278 -2.93 -11.32 -26.41
N PHE A 279 -2.70 -12.56 -25.98
CA PHE A 279 -1.52 -12.93 -25.16
C PHE A 279 -0.25 -13.26 -25.95
N ASN A 280 -0.25 -13.07 -27.27
CA ASN A 280 0.85 -13.44 -28.18
C ASN A 280 2.17 -12.75 -27.80
N SER A 281 2.12 -11.62 -27.10
CA SER A 281 3.30 -10.89 -26.63
C SER A 281 4.16 -11.65 -25.62
N LEU A 282 3.63 -12.67 -24.95
CA LEU A 282 4.36 -13.45 -23.93
C LEU A 282 5.45 -14.34 -24.54
N PHE A 283 5.24 -14.86 -25.74
CA PHE A 283 6.07 -15.91 -26.33
C PHE A 283 6.94 -15.42 -27.50
N LYS A 284 6.98 -14.10 -27.76
CA LYS A 284 7.76 -13.52 -28.87
C LYS A 284 9.27 -13.76 -28.77
N ASP A 285 9.78 -13.98 -27.55
CA ASP A 285 11.21 -14.13 -27.26
C ASP A 285 11.57 -15.58 -26.84
N ASN A 286 10.71 -16.57 -27.14
CA ASN A 286 10.88 -17.97 -26.72
C ASN A 286 11.10 -18.15 -25.21
N SER A 287 10.60 -17.22 -24.40
CA SER A 287 10.69 -17.30 -22.95
C SER A 287 9.87 -18.44 -22.38
N GLN A 288 10.43 -19.09 -21.37
CA GLN A 288 9.67 -20.02 -20.53
C GLN A 288 8.88 -19.24 -19.47
N TRP A 289 7.60 -19.60 -19.33
CA TRP A 289 6.69 -19.00 -18.36
C TRP A 289 6.08 -20.06 -17.44
N TYR A 290 5.76 -19.65 -16.23
CA TYR A 290 5.02 -20.44 -15.25
C TYR A 290 3.77 -19.69 -14.82
N ALA A 291 2.62 -20.35 -14.87
CA ALA A 291 1.34 -19.80 -14.44
C ALA A 291 0.89 -20.38 -13.10
N SER A 292 0.25 -19.55 -12.29
CA SER A 292 -0.45 -19.94 -11.07
C SER A 292 -1.78 -19.21 -10.96
N ARG A 293 -2.70 -19.72 -10.14
CA ARG A 293 -3.89 -18.96 -9.78
C ARG A 293 -3.45 -17.68 -9.08
N LYS A 294 -4.18 -16.60 -9.31
CA LYS A 294 -4.00 -15.37 -8.57
C LYS A 294 -4.83 -15.47 -7.29
N LEU A 295 -4.14 -15.56 -6.16
CA LEU A 295 -4.74 -15.61 -4.84
C LEU A 295 -5.29 -14.24 -4.44
N ASP A 296 -6.46 -14.23 -3.82
CA ASP A 296 -7.13 -13.02 -3.32
C ASP A 296 -6.91 -12.84 -1.81
N GLY A 297 -5.64 -12.68 -1.42
CA GLY A 297 -5.22 -12.58 -0.03
C GLY A 297 -4.43 -11.31 0.27
N VAL A 298 -3.49 -11.44 1.20
CA VAL A 298 -2.53 -10.40 1.57
C VAL A 298 -1.13 -10.92 1.35
N ARG A 299 -0.41 -10.29 0.43
CA ARG A 299 1.04 -10.49 0.23
C ARG A 299 1.83 -10.36 1.54
N CYS A 300 2.57 -11.40 1.89
CA CYS A 300 3.39 -11.50 3.09
C CYS A 300 4.81 -11.93 2.72
N ILE A 301 5.77 -11.07 3.05
CA ILE A 301 7.21 -11.38 3.01
C ILE A 301 7.59 -11.83 4.41
N THR A 302 8.10 -13.05 4.53
CA THR A 302 8.49 -13.64 5.80
C THR A 302 10.01 -13.68 5.88
N PHE A 303 10.57 -13.07 6.92
CA PHE A 303 11.97 -13.17 7.27
C PHE A 303 12.14 -14.18 8.40
N LEU A 304 12.99 -15.18 8.17
CA LEU A 304 13.34 -16.21 9.13
C LEU A 304 14.82 -16.06 9.45
N ASP A 305 15.13 -15.69 10.69
CA ASP A 305 16.49 -15.40 11.14
C ASP A 305 17.04 -16.56 11.95
N PHE A 306 18.10 -17.17 11.44
CA PHE A 306 18.73 -18.33 12.05
C PHE A 306 20.10 -17.98 12.61
N LEU A 307 20.38 -18.44 13.82
CA LEU A 307 21.72 -18.41 14.38
C LEU A 307 22.56 -19.51 13.72
N ILE A 308 23.67 -19.12 13.12
CA ILE A 308 24.69 -20.01 12.59
C ILE A 308 25.88 -20.01 13.57
N PRO A 309 26.10 -21.12 14.29
CA PRO A 309 27.25 -21.24 15.19
C PRO A 309 28.60 -21.07 14.46
N PRO A 310 29.66 -20.63 15.15
CA PRO A 310 31.00 -20.46 14.57
C PRO A 310 31.51 -21.77 13.99
N GLN A 311 32.29 -21.69 12.90
CA GLN A 311 32.80 -22.86 12.16
C GLN A 311 33.67 -23.84 12.99
N SER A 312 34.11 -23.47 14.20
CA SER A 312 34.79 -24.37 15.14
C SER A 312 33.86 -25.38 15.82
N THR A 313 32.54 -25.21 15.66
CA THR A 313 31.51 -26.15 16.12
C THR A 313 31.14 -27.10 14.98
N SER A 314 30.83 -28.36 15.30
CA SER A 314 30.58 -29.41 14.31
C SER A 314 29.50 -28.99 13.29
N SER A 315 29.72 -29.29 12.00
CA SER A 315 28.81 -28.96 10.89
C SER A 315 27.40 -29.56 10.99
N ASN A 316 27.16 -30.38 12.02
CA ASN A 316 25.90 -31.04 12.32
C ASN A 316 25.11 -30.40 13.47
N GLN A 317 25.55 -29.27 14.03
CA GLN A 317 24.74 -28.58 15.04
C GLN A 317 23.42 -28.09 14.42
N PRO A 318 22.29 -28.32 15.10
CA PRO A 318 20.99 -27.85 14.63
C PRO A 318 20.97 -26.33 14.59
N LEU A 319 20.36 -25.77 13.54
CA LEU A 319 20.12 -24.34 13.47
C LEU A 319 19.07 -23.93 14.49
N GLU A 320 19.18 -22.73 15.02
CA GLU A 320 18.18 -22.15 15.90
C GLU A 320 17.49 -20.99 15.18
N LEU A 321 16.15 -20.98 15.14
CA LEU A 321 15.39 -19.85 14.63
C LEU A 321 15.23 -18.81 15.75
N ILE A 322 15.90 -17.67 15.61
CA ILE A 322 15.97 -16.60 16.60
C ILE A 322 14.79 -15.63 16.47
N SER A 323 14.39 -15.31 15.25
CA SER A 323 13.27 -14.41 15.03
C SER A 323 12.55 -14.65 13.72
N VAL A 324 11.23 -14.39 13.76
CA VAL A 324 10.37 -14.32 12.59
C VAL A 324 9.76 -12.94 12.47
N HIS A 325 9.82 -12.40 11.25
CA HIS A 325 9.16 -11.16 10.88
C HIS A 325 8.24 -11.40 9.69
N PHE A 326 6.98 -11.06 9.84
CA PHE A 326 6.03 -11.03 8.73
C PHE A 326 5.81 -9.58 8.33
N VAL A 327 6.06 -9.24 7.07
CA VAL A 327 5.86 -7.88 6.57
C VAL A 327 5.04 -7.85 5.30
N SER A 328 4.25 -6.80 5.15
CA SER A 328 3.55 -6.50 3.90
C SER A 328 4.52 -6.20 2.76
N ARG A 329 4.02 -6.15 1.52
CA ARG A 329 4.76 -5.64 0.35
C ARG A 329 5.38 -4.24 0.49
N ALA A 330 5.00 -3.50 1.53
CA ALA A 330 5.50 -2.16 1.84
C ALA A 330 6.39 -2.14 3.09
N GLY A 331 6.81 -3.31 3.61
CA GLY A 331 7.71 -3.43 4.76
C GLY A 331 7.02 -3.29 6.12
N LYS A 332 5.69 -3.06 6.14
CA LYS A 332 4.95 -2.92 7.39
C LYS A 332 4.74 -4.27 8.08
N PRO A 333 5.04 -4.39 9.38
CA PRO A 333 4.93 -5.65 10.11
C PRO A 333 3.46 -6.10 10.30
N PHE A 334 3.27 -7.41 10.34
CA PHE A 334 2.04 -8.08 10.79
C PHE A 334 2.28 -8.74 12.15
N SER A 335 1.32 -8.59 13.07
CA SER A 335 1.41 -9.11 14.44
C SER A 335 0.46 -10.28 14.73
N SER A 336 -0.38 -10.67 13.78
CA SER A 336 -1.47 -11.64 13.95
C SER A 336 -1.14 -13.07 13.47
N LEU A 337 0.13 -13.36 13.17
CA LEU A 337 0.56 -14.59 12.49
C LEU A 337 1.35 -15.57 13.39
N SER A 338 1.11 -15.54 14.71
CA SER A 338 1.86 -16.36 15.68
C SER A 338 1.76 -17.86 15.42
N LYS A 339 0.57 -18.39 15.09
CA LYS A 339 0.41 -19.82 14.74
C LYS A 339 1.21 -20.23 13.50
N LEU A 340 1.38 -19.32 12.54
CA LEU A 340 2.21 -19.58 11.37
C LEU A 340 3.69 -19.60 11.76
N GLU A 341 4.11 -18.67 12.63
CA GLU A 341 5.46 -18.66 13.22
C GLU A 341 5.76 -19.97 13.97
N GLU A 342 4.81 -20.49 14.77
CA GLU A 342 4.92 -21.80 15.44
C GLU A 342 5.15 -22.97 14.47
N GLN A 343 4.56 -22.95 13.28
CA GLN A 343 4.83 -24.01 12.29
C GLN A 343 6.17 -23.80 11.58
N LEU A 344 6.48 -22.55 11.21
CA LEU A 344 7.72 -22.21 10.52
C LEU A 344 8.97 -22.42 11.39
N GLN A 345 8.85 -22.46 12.72
CA GLN A 345 9.96 -22.74 13.63
C GLN A 345 10.69 -24.05 13.31
N HIS A 346 9.97 -25.03 12.76
CA HIS A 346 10.52 -26.33 12.42
C HIS A 346 11.43 -26.30 11.19
N LEU A 347 11.40 -25.24 10.37
CA LEU A 347 12.32 -25.08 9.24
C LEU A 347 13.79 -25.06 9.67
N SER A 348 14.09 -24.77 10.94
CA SER A 348 15.41 -24.94 11.54
C SER A 348 16.02 -26.35 11.34
N LYS A 349 15.18 -27.36 11.13
CA LYS A 349 15.58 -28.76 10.91
C LYS A 349 15.57 -29.18 9.43
N LEU A 350 15.28 -28.27 8.51
CA LEU A 350 15.27 -28.56 7.06
C LEU A 350 16.72 -28.89 6.61
N PRO A 351 16.97 -30.07 6.00
CA PRO A 351 18.34 -30.50 5.67
C PRO A 351 19.13 -29.54 4.77
N GLU A 352 18.46 -28.91 3.80
CA GLU A 352 19.11 -28.02 2.83
C GLU A 352 19.32 -26.58 3.35
N LEU A 353 18.68 -26.23 4.48
CA LEU A 353 18.66 -24.85 4.97
C LEU A 353 20.06 -24.31 5.26
N ARG A 354 20.91 -25.13 5.90
CA ARG A 354 22.29 -24.74 6.24
C ARG A 354 23.07 -24.31 5.00
N GLN A 355 22.97 -25.10 3.93
CA GLN A 355 23.65 -24.81 2.67
C GLN A 355 23.15 -23.49 2.05
N TRP A 356 21.85 -23.22 2.10
CA TRP A 356 21.30 -21.97 1.57
C TRP A 356 21.79 -20.75 2.34
N LEU A 357 21.87 -20.85 3.67
CA LEU A 357 22.31 -19.76 4.55
C LEU A 357 23.82 -19.51 4.51
N ASP A 358 24.64 -20.56 4.42
CA ASP A 358 26.10 -20.44 4.35
C ASP A 358 26.57 -19.78 3.04
N ILE A 359 25.80 -19.94 1.96
CA ILE A 359 26.07 -19.33 0.65
C ILE A 359 25.75 -17.83 0.63
N ASP A 360 24.78 -17.37 1.43
CA ASP A 360 24.38 -15.97 1.47
C ASP A 360 25.47 -15.13 2.18
N PRO A 361 26.10 -14.14 1.51
CA PRO A 361 27.16 -13.35 2.13
C PRO A 361 26.65 -12.38 3.21
N LEU A 362 25.38 -11.96 3.19
CA LEU A 362 24.89 -10.98 4.14
C LEU A 362 24.68 -11.57 5.52
N ILE A 363 25.02 -10.79 6.55
CA ILE A 363 24.81 -11.10 7.97
C ILE A 363 23.82 -10.07 8.49
N VAL A 364 22.78 -10.52 9.17
CA VAL A 364 21.79 -9.63 9.81
C VAL A 364 22.41 -8.97 11.03
N GLU A 365 23.03 -9.79 11.88
CA GLU A 365 23.58 -9.40 13.16
C GLU A 365 24.69 -10.40 13.52
N THR A 366 25.74 -9.93 14.22
CA THR A 366 26.77 -10.81 14.80
C THR A 366 26.59 -10.83 16.30
N ARG A 367 26.58 -12.02 16.89
CA ARG A 367 26.47 -12.24 18.33
C ARG A 367 27.68 -13.06 18.83
N PRO A 368 27.95 -13.08 20.15
CA PRO A 368 29.02 -13.92 20.69
C PRO A 368 28.86 -15.40 20.32
N GLU A 369 27.62 -15.89 20.19
CA GLU A 369 27.28 -17.29 19.92
C GLU A 369 27.35 -17.65 18.43
N GLY A 370 27.58 -16.68 17.52
CA GLY A 370 27.61 -16.92 16.08
C GLY A 370 27.08 -15.75 15.24
N VAL A 371 26.78 -16.04 13.98
CA VAL A 371 26.25 -15.05 13.03
C VAL A 371 24.79 -15.33 12.72
N ILE A 372 23.97 -14.29 12.62
CA ILE A 372 22.57 -14.43 12.24
C ILE A 372 22.44 -14.27 10.72
N LYS A 373 21.88 -15.30 10.07
CA LYS A 373 21.57 -15.34 8.64
C LYS A 373 20.06 -15.37 8.42
N ARG A 374 19.60 -14.84 7.29
CA ARG A 374 18.18 -14.67 6.99
C ARG A 374 17.76 -15.41 5.74
N LEU A 375 16.73 -16.24 5.87
CA LEU A 375 15.96 -16.76 4.73
C LEU A 375 14.75 -15.87 4.49
N VAL A 376 14.43 -15.61 3.22
CA VAL A 376 13.26 -14.85 2.82
C VAL A 376 12.27 -15.75 2.10
N LEU A 377 11.04 -15.83 2.62
CA LEU A 377 9.91 -16.46 1.93
C LEU A 377 8.96 -15.39 1.42
N ASP A 378 8.53 -15.51 0.17
CA ASP A 378 7.58 -14.60 -0.45
C ASP A 378 6.30 -15.36 -0.79
N GLY A 379 5.18 -14.95 -0.21
CA GLY A 379 3.92 -15.68 -0.31
C GLY A 379 2.67 -14.83 -0.14
N GLU A 380 1.51 -15.42 -0.32
CA GLU A 380 0.20 -14.81 -0.03
C GLU A 380 -0.41 -15.50 1.20
N VAL A 381 -0.86 -14.71 2.16
CA VAL A 381 -1.66 -15.20 3.28
C VAL A 381 -3.14 -15.02 2.95
N CYS A 382 -3.92 -16.08 3.11
CA CYS A 382 -5.36 -16.10 2.88
C CYS A 382 -6.08 -16.69 4.09
N VAL A 383 -7.19 -16.07 4.49
CA VAL A 383 -8.20 -16.71 5.33
C VAL A 383 -9.12 -17.49 4.40
N MET A 384 -9.29 -18.78 4.69
CA MET A 384 -10.11 -19.68 3.87
C MET A 384 -11.49 -19.84 4.51
N ARG A 385 -12.55 -19.50 3.77
CA ARG A 385 -13.94 -19.74 4.20
C ARG A 385 -14.55 -20.89 3.41
N PRO A 386 -15.53 -21.62 3.96
CA PRO A 386 -16.31 -22.55 3.17
C PRO A 386 -16.99 -21.86 1.99
N LYS A 387 -17.06 -22.55 0.86
CA LYS A 387 -17.83 -22.13 -0.32
C LYS A 387 -19.33 -22.20 -0.05
N THR A 388 -20.10 -21.30 -0.66
CA THR A 388 -21.57 -21.39 -0.64
C THR A 388 -22.04 -22.53 -1.57
N PRO A 389 -23.30 -22.99 -1.44
CA PRO A 389 -23.86 -24.00 -2.35
C PRO A 389 -23.77 -23.60 -3.83
N GLU A 390 -23.94 -22.32 -4.14
CA GLU A 390 -23.82 -21.78 -5.49
C GLU A 390 -22.37 -21.87 -6.00
N GLU A 391 -21.39 -21.49 -5.18
CA GLU A 391 -19.96 -21.60 -5.50
C GLU A 391 -19.52 -23.06 -5.69
N LEU A 392 -20.07 -23.99 -4.89
CA LEU A 392 -19.83 -25.43 -5.03
C LEU A 392 -20.43 -26.00 -6.33
N ASN A 393 -21.61 -25.53 -6.73
CA ASN A 393 -22.24 -25.96 -7.99
C ASN A 393 -21.44 -25.51 -9.22
N VAL A 394 -20.82 -24.33 -9.15
CA VAL A 394 -19.95 -23.82 -10.21
C VAL A 394 -18.60 -24.57 -10.23
N ALA A 395 -18.04 -24.88 -9.06
CA ALA A 395 -16.74 -25.52 -8.89
C ALA A 395 -16.75 -27.06 -9.00
N GLN A 396 -17.67 -27.67 -9.73
CA GLN A 396 -17.76 -29.14 -9.84
C GLN A 396 -16.62 -29.73 -10.70
N ALA A 397 -16.17 -30.93 -10.30
CA ALA A 397 -15.15 -31.70 -11.03
C ALA A 397 -15.60 -32.05 -12.44
N ARG A 398 -14.79 -31.61 -13.42
CA ARG A 398 -14.87 -32.00 -14.81
C ARG A 398 -13.44 -32.14 -15.30
N ASP A 399 -13.04 -33.36 -15.62
CA ASP A 399 -11.80 -33.60 -16.35
C ASP A 399 -12.01 -33.07 -17.77
N ASP A 400 -11.50 -31.87 -18.03
CA ASP A 400 -11.55 -31.24 -19.36
C ASP A 400 -10.26 -31.49 -20.15
N GLY A 401 -9.34 -32.32 -19.63
CA GLY A 401 -8.06 -32.64 -20.26
C GLY A 401 -7.08 -31.47 -20.40
N SER A 402 -7.39 -30.29 -19.84
CA SER A 402 -6.56 -29.10 -19.94
C SER A 402 -5.37 -29.15 -18.99
N LEU A 403 -4.27 -28.48 -19.35
CA LEU A 403 -3.13 -28.28 -18.43
C LEU A 403 -3.54 -27.54 -17.14
N ALA A 404 -4.64 -26.78 -17.18
CA ALA A 404 -5.18 -26.08 -16.03
C ALA A 404 -5.82 -27.02 -14.99
N ASP A 405 -6.18 -28.26 -15.34
CA ASP A 405 -6.65 -29.27 -14.36
C ASP A 405 -5.58 -29.50 -13.28
N GLY A 406 -4.32 -29.51 -13.70
CA GLY A 406 -3.17 -29.58 -12.83
C GLY A 406 -3.17 -28.50 -11.76
N MET A 407 -3.71 -27.29 -11.98
CA MET A 407 -3.75 -26.18 -10.99
C MET A 407 -4.88 -26.31 -9.98
N TRP A 408 -5.87 -27.14 -10.30
CA TRP A 408 -7.10 -27.27 -9.55
C TRP A 408 -6.96 -28.31 -8.44
N ILE A 409 -7.81 -28.19 -7.42
CA ILE A 409 -8.01 -29.22 -6.40
C ILE A 409 -9.48 -29.60 -6.49
N ALA A 410 -9.73 -30.87 -6.81
CA ALA A 410 -11.08 -31.30 -7.05
C ALA A 410 -11.96 -31.19 -5.81
N ASN A 411 -13.13 -30.59 -5.96
CA ASN A 411 -14.10 -30.37 -4.87
C ASN A 411 -13.50 -29.58 -3.68
N ASP A 412 -12.64 -28.59 -3.95
CA ASP A 412 -12.15 -27.70 -2.89
C ASP A 412 -13.34 -26.98 -2.24
N ALA A 413 -13.63 -27.35 -0.98
CA ALA A 413 -14.75 -26.83 -0.20
C ALA A 413 -14.49 -25.40 0.31
N TYR A 414 -13.30 -24.85 0.09
CA TYR A 414 -12.90 -23.55 0.61
C TYR A 414 -12.57 -22.55 -0.50
N THR A 415 -12.71 -21.27 -0.19
CA THR A 415 -12.36 -20.14 -1.06
C THR A 415 -11.76 -19.01 -0.22
N GLU A 416 -10.96 -18.15 -0.85
CA GLU A 416 -10.30 -17.04 -0.19
C GLU A 416 -11.32 -15.98 0.28
N ASP A 417 -11.18 -15.53 1.54
CA ASP A 417 -11.91 -14.39 2.09
C ASP A 417 -10.98 -13.20 2.28
N PHE A 418 -10.87 -12.38 1.23
CA PHE A 418 -10.03 -11.19 1.22
C PHE A 418 -10.39 -10.20 2.34
N GLN A 419 -11.69 -9.98 2.60
CA GLN A 419 -12.13 -9.00 3.57
C GLN A 419 -11.75 -9.41 4.99
N SER A 420 -12.01 -10.67 5.34
CA SER A 420 -11.59 -11.23 6.63
C SER A 420 -10.07 -11.26 6.75
N THR A 421 -9.35 -11.62 5.69
CA THR A 421 -7.88 -11.60 5.67
C THR A 421 -7.34 -10.22 6.02
N ILE A 422 -7.78 -9.16 5.33
CA ILE A 422 -7.33 -7.78 5.60
C ILE A 422 -7.70 -7.33 7.02
N SER A 423 -8.92 -7.65 7.46
CA SER A 423 -9.41 -7.28 8.79
C SER A 423 -8.58 -7.92 9.90
N LEU A 424 -8.33 -9.23 9.80
CA LEU A 424 -7.60 -9.99 10.80
C LEU A 424 -6.10 -9.69 10.80
N MET A 425 -5.49 -9.49 9.62
CA MET A 425 -4.07 -9.12 9.48
C MET A 425 -3.71 -7.76 10.11
N LYS A 426 -4.70 -6.89 10.33
CA LYS A 426 -4.51 -5.58 10.98
C LYS A 426 -4.73 -5.61 12.49
N ARG A 427 -5.32 -6.66 13.04
CA ARG A 427 -5.62 -6.75 14.48
C ARG A 427 -4.41 -7.31 15.21
N SER A 428 -4.04 -6.67 16.32
CA SER A 428 -3.06 -7.25 17.24
C SER A 428 -3.72 -8.34 18.10
N ASN A 429 -2.94 -9.34 18.51
CA ASN A 429 -3.32 -10.37 19.49
C ASN A 429 -4.56 -11.20 19.13
N THR A 430 -4.89 -11.36 17.85
CA THR A 430 -5.99 -12.21 17.39
C THR A 430 -5.43 -13.42 16.66
N THR A 431 -5.83 -14.61 17.09
CA THR A 431 -5.53 -15.87 16.40
C THR A 431 -6.42 -16.00 15.17
N ILE A 432 -5.80 -16.18 14.00
CA ILE A 432 -6.52 -16.43 12.75
C ILE A 432 -6.80 -17.94 12.62
N GLN A 433 -8.06 -18.29 12.38
CA GLN A 433 -8.48 -19.66 12.06
C GLN A 433 -8.49 -19.86 10.54
N HIS A 434 -8.27 -21.10 10.07
CA HIS A 434 -8.29 -21.43 8.64
C HIS A 434 -7.33 -20.58 7.79
N LEU A 435 -6.16 -20.30 8.38
CA LEU A 435 -5.11 -19.55 7.73
C LEU A 435 -4.38 -20.45 6.72
N SER A 436 -4.20 -19.97 5.50
CA SER A 436 -3.35 -20.60 4.49
C SER A 436 -2.27 -19.63 4.04
N TYR A 437 -1.03 -20.09 4.01
CA TYR A 437 0.13 -19.38 3.50
C TYR A 437 0.65 -20.07 2.24
N PHE A 438 0.46 -19.41 1.10
CA PHE A 438 0.88 -19.89 -0.20
C PHE A 438 2.21 -19.25 -0.59
N ILE A 439 3.29 -19.99 -0.42
CA ILE A 439 4.64 -19.54 -0.78
C ILE A 439 4.82 -19.71 -2.30
N PHE A 440 5.30 -18.68 -2.98
CA PHE A 440 5.58 -18.73 -4.43
C PHE A 440 6.95 -18.14 -4.79
N ASP A 441 7.74 -17.65 -3.84
CA ASP A 441 9.16 -17.39 -4.02
C ASP A 441 9.94 -17.69 -2.74
N VAL A 442 11.21 -18.07 -2.90
CA VAL A 442 12.19 -18.24 -1.82
C VAL A 442 13.47 -17.54 -2.26
N LEU A 443 13.99 -16.67 -1.41
CA LEU A 443 15.09 -15.79 -1.77
C LEU A 443 16.15 -15.77 -0.67
N SER A 444 17.39 -15.57 -1.10
CA SER A 444 18.45 -15.12 -0.19
C SER A 444 18.16 -13.69 0.29
N TYR A 445 18.64 -13.36 1.48
CA TYR A 445 18.58 -11.99 1.97
C TYR A 445 19.39 -11.04 1.08
N SER A 446 20.52 -11.52 0.55
CA SER A 446 21.32 -10.81 -0.44
C SER A 446 20.56 -10.38 -1.68
N GLU A 447 19.73 -11.25 -2.28
CA GLU A 447 18.96 -10.91 -3.48
C GLU A 447 17.84 -9.90 -3.20
N LEU A 448 17.16 -10.04 -2.05
CA LEU A 448 16.13 -9.07 -1.64
C LEU A 448 16.76 -7.71 -1.37
N ASN A 449 17.86 -7.67 -0.62
CA ASN A 449 18.56 -6.43 -0.26
C ASN A 449 19.15 -5.73 -1.49
N ALA A 450 19.75 -6.48 -2.42
CA ALA A 450 20.26 -5.96 -3.68
C ALA A 450 19.15 -5.62 -4.69
N LYS A 451 17.90 -6.02 -4.41
CA LYS A 451 16.72 -5.87 -5.27
C LYS A 451 16.89 -6.52 -6.66
N LYS A 452 17.78 -7.50 -6.79
CA LYS A 452 18.11 -8.18 -8.03
C LYS A 452 18.73 -9.55 -7.76
N SER A 453 18.62 -10.44 -8.75
CA SER A 453 19.38 -11.69 -8.79
C SER A 453 20.88 -11.42 -8.80
N LEU A 454 21.62 -12.27 -8.07
CA LEU A 454 23.07 -12.24 -7.96
C LEU A 454 23.70 -13.37 -8.80
N GLY A 455 23.51 -13.29 -10.11
CA GLY A 455 24.06 -14.25 -11.06
C GLY A 455 25.59 -14.36 -10.97
N GLY A 456 26.11 -15.56 -11.20
CA GLY A 456 27.55 -15.85 -11.12
C GLY A 456 28.04 -16.25 -9.72
N MET A 457 27.21 -16.10 -8.68
CA MET A 457 27.48 -16.63 -7.35
C MET A 457 26.85 -18.01 -7.16
N LYS A 458 27.64 -19.00 -6.74
CA LYS A 458 27.17 -20.38 -6.55
C LYS A 458 25.98 -20.40 -5.58
N GLY A 459 24.85 -20.96 -6.00
CA GLY A 459 23.65 -21.13 -5.17
C GLY A 459 22.72 -19.90 -5.06
N LEU A 460 23.17 -18.72 -5.54
CA LEU A 460 22.34 -17.51 -5.63
C LEU A 460 21.93 -17.23 -7.08
N GLY A 461 20.99 -16.31 -7.25
CA GLY A 461 20.58 -15.86 -8.58
C GLY A 461 19.83 -16.92 -9.40
N LYS A 462 19.32 -17.96 -8.73
CA LYS A 462 18.55 -19.06 -9.34
C LYS A 462 17.41 -18.48 -10.18
N LYS A 463 17.17 -19.07 -11.36
CA LYS A 463 15.96 -18.77 -12.15
C LYS A 463 14.70 -19.21 -11.41
N PHE A 464 13.57 -18.61 -11.75
CA PHE A 464 12.29 -18.83 -11.06
C PHE A 464 11.92 -20.31 -10.96
N GLY A 465 12.08 -21.09 -12.02
CA GLY A 465 11.78 -22.53 -12.03
C GLY A 465 12.55 -23.32 -10.96
N LYS A 466 13.83 -22.99 -10.74
CA LYS A 466 14.65 -23.60 -9.66
C LYS A 466 14.21 -23.17 -8.27
N ARG A 467 13.82 -21.91 -8.09
CA ARG A 467 13.27 -21.44 -6.80
C ARG A 467 11.93 -22.11 -6.48
N ILE A 468 11.12 -22.43 -7.50
CA ILE A 468 9.90 -23.21 -7.31
C ILE A 468 10.18 -24.67 -6.91
N GLU A 469 11.22 -25.30 -7.46
CA GLU A 469 11.67 -26.63 -6.99
C GLU A 469 12.04 -26.57 -5.50
N ASP A 470 12.82 -25.57 -5.08
CA ASP A 470 13.20 -25.36 -3.68
C ASP A 470 11.97 -25.22 -2.76
N ILE A 471 10.95 -24.44 -3.17
CA ILE A 471 9.71 -24.25 -2.40
C ILE A 471 8.94 -25.56 -2.27
N ARG A 472 8.88 -26.37 -3.33
CA ARG A 472 8.19 -27.68 -3.28
C ARG A 472 8.88 -28.62 -2.30
N VAL A 473 10.21 -28.65 -2.30
CA VAL A 473 10.99 -29.44 -1.34
C VAL A 473 10.72 -28.96 0.08
N LEU A 474 10.82 -27.65 0.32
CA LEU A 474 10.57 -27.03 1.62
C LEU A 474 9.15 -27.32 2.13
N GLY A 475 8.13 -27.07 1.32
CA GLY A 475 6.72 -27.25 1.69
C GLY A 475 6.37 -28.73 1.94
N LYS A 476 6.87 -29.64 1.11
CA LYS A 476 6.67 -31.09 1.30
C LYS A 476 7.33 -31.56 2.58
N TRP A 477 8.59 -31.16 2.81
CA TRP A 477 9.34 -31.52 4.01
C TRP A 477 8.64 -31.00 5.28
N LEU A 478 8.28 -29.71 5.31
CA LEU A 478 7.62 -29.11 6.46
C LEU A 478 6.28 -29.80 6.77
N ASN A 479 5.46 -30.05 5.75
CA ASN A 479 4.18 -30.71 5.94
C ASN A 479 4.31 -32.16 6.40
N GLY A 480 5.35 -32.88 5.98
CA GLY A 480 5.66 -34.23 6.50
C GLY A 480 6.13 -34.17 7.96
N TYR A 481 7.02 -33.24 8.29
CA TYR A 481 7.47 -33.04 9.67
C TYR A 481 6.30 -32.69 10.61
N LEU A 482 5.39 -31.83 10.16
CA LEU A 482 4.18 -31.46 10.91
C LEU A 482 3.24 -32.65 11.16
N ASP A 483 3.17 -33.62 10.24
CA ASP A 483 2.44 -34.87 10.47
C ASP A 483 3.08 -35.70 11.60
N GLU A 484 4.41 -35.82 11.59
CA GLU A 484 5.17 -36.57 12.60
C GLU A 484 4.98 -35.99 14.00
N VAL A 485 4.91 -34.67 14.13
CA VAL A 485 4.66 -33.98 15.42
C VAL A 485 3.16 -33.82 15.75
N GLY A 486 2.26 -34.38 14.95
CA GLY A 486 0.82 -34.42 15.23
C GLY A 486 0.05 -33.11 14.97
N VAL A 487 0.58 -32.19 14.17
CA VAL A 487 -0.09 -30.93 13.80
C VAL A 487 -1.13 -31.19 12.71
N LYS A 488 -2.41 -31.12 13.08
CA LYS A 488 -3.54 -31.41 12.17
C LYS A 488 -3.77 -30.34 11.11
N GLU A 489 -3.77 -29.06 11.51
CA GLU A 489 -4.07 -27.94 10.60
C GLU A 489 -2.77 -27.34 10.07
N LYS A 490 -2.38 -27.70 8.85
CA LYS A 490 -1.17 -27.18 8.19
C LYS A 490 -1.46 -25.87 7.48
N MET A 491 -0.69 -24.84 7.78
CA MET A 491 -0.89 -23.50 7.21
C MET A 491 -0.16 -23.31 5.88
N VAL A 492 1.01 -23.92 5.69
CA VAL A 492 1.74 -23.83 4.41
C VAL A 492 1.05 -24.69 3.35
N LYS A 493 0.58 -24.04 2.29
CA LYS A 493 -0.11 -24.68 1.16
C LYS A 493 0.72 -24.58 -0.11
N ASP A 494 0.66 -25.63 -0.92
CA ASP A 494 1.27 -25.62 -2.25
C ASP A 494 0.47 -24.70 -3.18
N LEU A 495 1.17 -23.78 -3.85
CA LEU A 495 0.61 -23.01 -4.96
C LEU A 495 1.23 -23.54 -6.25
N LYS A 496 0.47 -24.37 -6.95
CA LYS A 496 0.91 -24.99 -8.19
C LYS A 496 1.34 -23.93 -9.23
N GLN A 497 2.55 -24.11 -9.73
CA GLN A 497 3.16 -23.33 -10.81
C GLN A 497 3.32 -24.24 -12.03
N ILE A 498 2.50 -24.03 -13.05
CA ILE A 498 2.47 -24.84 -14.27
C ILE A 498 3.27 -24.15 -15.35
N LYS A 499 4.18 -24.88 -16.00
CA LYS A 499 4.89 -24.37 -17.16
C LYS A 499 3.91 -24.17 -18.32
N VAL A 500 3.97 -23.01 -18.96
CA VAL A 500 3.11 -22.65 -20.09
C VAL A 500 3.98 -22.39 -21.32
N GLU A 501 3.59 -22.96 -22.44
CA GLU A 501 4.40 -22.99 -23.68
C GLU A 501 3.81 -22.13 -24.80
N ASP A 502 2.50 -21.89 -24.80
CA ASP A 502 1.83 -21.14 -25.85
C ASP A 502 0.64 -20.30 -25.35
N THR A 503 0.11 -19.46 -26.25
CA THR A 503 -1.01 -18.56 -25.96
C THR A 503 -2.32 -19.30 -25.68
N LYS A 504 -2.56 -20.45 -26.33
CA LYS A 504 -3.80 -21.22 -26.17
C LYS A 504 -3.91 -21.75 -24.73
N GLN A 505 -2.80 -22.25 -24.18
CA GLN A 505 -2.76 -22.69 -22.78
C GLN A 505 -3.06 -21.55 -21.80
N VAL A 506 -2.61 -20.32 -22.10
CA VAL A 506 -2.94 -19.15 -21.28
C VAL A 506 -4.43 -18.81 -21.35
N GLU A 507 -5.02 -18.88 -22.55
CA GLU A 507 -6.46 -18.65 -22.76
C GLU A 507 -7.31 -19.67 -21.98
N GLU A 508 -6.97 -20.96 -22.09
CA GLU A 508 -7.61 -22.04 -21.32
C GLU A 508 -7.53 -21.79 -19.81
N MET A 509 -6.36 -21.35 -19.31
CA MET A 509 -6.18 -21.00 -17.89
C MET A 509 -7.00 -19.78 -17.45
N VAL A 510 -7.15 -18.77 -18.33
CA VAL A 510 -7.98 -17.58 -18.06
C VAL A 510 -9.45 -17.96 -17.99
N GLU A 511 -9.93 -18.76 -18.93
CA GLU A 511 -11.30 -19.28 -18.94
C GLU A 511 -11.58 -20.12 -17.70
N ARG A 512 -10.64 -20.98 -17.31
CA ARG A 512 -10.74 -21.77 -16.08
C ARG A 512 -10.76 -20.89 -14.84
N ALA A 513 -9.88 -19.89 -14.74
CA ALA A 513 -9.88 -18.95 -13.61
C ALA A 513 -11.21 -18.21 -13.46
N ALA A 514 -11.81 -17.77 -14.58
CA ALA A 514 -13.13 -17.14 -14.58
C ALA A 514 -14.24 -18.11 -14.14
N ARG A 515 -14.17 -19.38 -14.58
CA ARG A 515 -15.11 -20.44 -14.22
C ARG A 515 -15.04 -20.77 -12.73
N GLU A 516 -13.83 -20.88 -12.17
CA GLU A 516 -13.61 -21.22 -10.75
C GLU A 516 -13.78 -20.03 -9.79
N GLY A 517 -14.12 -18.84 -10.30
CA GLY A 517 -14.25 -17.63 -9.48
C GLY A 517 -12.93 -17.14 -8.88
N TRP A 518 -11.79 -17.54 -9.45
CA TRP A 518 -10.48 -17.02 -9.03
C TRP A 518 -10.35 -15.55 -9.43
N GLU A 519 -9.54 -14.79 -8.68
CA GLU A 519 -9.24 -13.40 -9.03
C GLU A 519 -8.57 -13.26 -10.41
N GLY A 520 -7.89 -14.31 -10.86
CA GLY A 520 -7.30 -14.42 -12.18
C GLY A 520 -6.08 -15.35 -12.18
N ILE A 521 -5.09 -15.04 -13.00
CA ILE A 521 -3.84 -15.79 -13.09
C ILE A 521 -2.62 -14.87 -12.96
N ILE A 522 -1.52 -15.42 -12.46
CA ILE A 522 -0.20 -14.78 -12.49
C ILE A 522 0.72 -15.63 -13.34
N LEU A 523 1.37 -15.03 -14.33
CA LEU A 523 2.48 -15.64 -15.05
C LEU A 523 3.81 -15.05 -14.57
N ARG A 524 4.81 -15.92 -14.41
CA ARG A 524 6.18 -15.59 -14.00
C ARG A 524 7.15 -16.19 -15.02
N LYS A 525 7.99 -15.34 -15.60
CA LYS A 525 9.03 -15.73 -16.55
C LYS A 525 10.13 -16.48 -15.80
N ASP A 526 10.75 -17.47 -16.44
CA ASP A 526 11.84 -18.27 -15.87
C ASP A 526 13.17 -17.48 -15.79
N GLU A 527 13.19 -16.47 -14.93
CA GLU A 527 14.27 -15.49 -14.82
C GLU A 527 14.71 -15.28 -13.37
N GLY A 528 15.84 -14.60 -13.22
CA GLY A 528 16.33 -14.16 -11.91
C GLY A 528 15.40 -13.15 -11.23
N TYR A 529 15.47 -13.07 -9.91
CA TYR A 529 14.71 -12.11 -9.11
C TYR A 529 14.91 -10.65 -9.55
N LYS A 530 13.84 -9.86 -9.58
CA LYS A 530 13.85 -8.41 -9.79
C LYS A 530 12.96 -7.76 -8.73
N GLY A 531 13.56 -7.11 -7.74
CA GLY A 531 12.90 -6.43 -6.63
C GLY A 531 12.23 -5.12 -7.03
N LYS A 532 11.47 -5.13 -8.13
CA LYS A 532 10.72 -3.98 -8.67
C LYS A 532 9.55 -4.45 -9.50
N ARG A 533 8.75 -3.50 -9.99
CA ARG A 533 7.75 -3.81 -11.02
C ARG A 533 8.44 -4.18 -12.33
N SER A 534 8.19 -5.38 -12.84
CA SER A 534 8.82 -5.87 -14.08
C SER A 534 7.80 -6.50 -15.02
N THR A 535 8.22 -6.71 -16.27
CA THR A 535 7.48 -7.48 -17.28
C THR A 535 7.56 -8.98 -17.05
N ASP A 536 8.52 -9.45 -16.26
CA ASP A 536 8.77 -10.86 -15.93
C ASP A 536 7.66 -11.45 -15.07
N ILE A 537 6.85 -10.60 -14.43
CA ILE A 537 5.63 -11.02 -13.75
C ILE A 537 4.45 -10.33 -14.44
N ARG A 538 3.50 -11.14 -14.90
CA ARG A 538 2.28 -10.70 -15.58
C ARG A 538 1.08 -11.15 -14.77
N LYS A 539 0.09 -10.28 -14.62
CA LYS A 539 -1.15 -10.59 -13.94
C LYS A 539 -2.33 -10.33 -14.86
N PHE A 540 -3.15 -11.34 -15.05
CA PHE A 540 -4.44 -11.19 -15.68
C PHE A 540 -5.50 -11.21 -14.57
N LYS A 541 -6.47 -10.30 -14.67
CA LYS A 541 -7.65 -10.27 -13.82
C LYS A 541 -8.85 -10.04 -14.72
N LYS A 542 -9.89 -10.85 -14.58
CA LYS A 542 -11.14 -10.57 -15.28
C LYS A 542 -11.85 -9.43 -14.55
N TRP A 543 -12.21 -8.41 -15.29
CA TRP A 543 -13.06 -7.34 -14.81
C TRP A 543 -14.51 -7.63 -15.20
N MET A 544 -15.44 -7.20 -14.36
CA MET A 544 -16.86 -7.09 -14.70
C MET A 544 -17.13 -5.65 -15.14
N ASP A 545 -18.12 -5.45 -16.01
CA ASP A 545 -18.64 -4.14 -16.34
C ASP A 545 -20.15 -4.08 -16.21
N ALA A 546 -20.63 -2.92 -15.80
CA ALA A 546 -22.04 -2.60 -15.75
C ALA A 546 -22.26 -1.13 -16.09
N GLU A 547 -23.45 -0.83 -16.60
CA GLU A 547 -23.85 0.53 -16.91
C GLU A 547 -24.54 1.18 -15.71
N TYR A 548 -24.19 2.44 -15.45
CA TYR A 548 -24.75 3.22 -14.36
C TYR A 548 -25.08 4.63 -14.83
N SER A 549 -26.16 5.19 -14.29
CA SER A 549 -26.43 6.62 -14.40
C SER A 549 -25.62 7.38 -13.35
N VAL A 550 -24.95 8.46 -13.77
CA VAL A 550 -24.23 9.34 -12.85
C VAL A 550 -25.23 10.22 -12.10
N LEU A 551 -25.19 10.18 -10.77
CA LEU A 551 -26.08 10.93 -9.90
C LEU A 551 -25.53 12.31 -9.56
N SER A 552 -24.24 12.38 -9.24
CA SER A 552 -23.54 13.62 -8.88
C SER A 552 -22.03 13.46 -9.06
N LEU A 553 -21.28 14.53 -8.80
CA LEU A 553 -19.83 14.54 -8.84
C LEU A 553 -19.23 15.39 -7.73
N ASP A 554 -17.96 15.13 -7.40
CA ASP A 554 -17.13 15.97 -6.53
C ASP A 554 -15.94 16.52 -7.33
N THR A 555 -15.51 17.75 -7.04
CA THR A 555 -14.30 18.38 -7.61
C THR A 555 -13.23 18.58 -6.54
N SER A 556 -11.98 18.68 -6.99
CA SER A 556 -10.84 19.09 -6.15
C SER A 556 -9.75 19.75 -6.99
N LEU A 557 -8.84 20.47 -6.34
CA LEU A 557 -7.61 20.96 -6.98
C LEU A 557 -6.67 19.78 -7.22
N MET A 558 -6.29 19.57 -8.48
CA MET A 558 -5.45 18.45 -8.90
C MET A 558 -4.32 18.94 -9.81
N ARG A 559 -3.11 18.38 -9.61
CA ARG A 559 -1.99 18.54 -10.55
C ARG A 559 -2.18 17.58 -11.72
N LEU A 560 -2.57 18.11 -12.87
CA LEU A 560 -2.83 17.35 -14.09
C LEU A 560 -1.85 17.76 -15.19
N SER A 561 -1.55 16.83 -16.10
CA SER A 561 -0.81 17.11 -17.32
C SER A 561 -1.81 17.33 -18.44
N VAL A 562 -1.82 18.52 -19.03
CA VAL A 562 -2.63 18.86 -20.21
C VAL A 562 -1.67 19.25 -21.31
N ASP A 563 -1.77 18.61 -22.48
CA ASP A 563 -0.85 18.82 -23.62
C ASP A 563 0.64 18.71 -23.25
N GLY A 564 0.96 17.82 -22.31
CA GLY A 564 2.32 17.57 -21.81
C GLY A 564 2.85 18.58 -20.79
N VAL A 565 2.04 19.59 -20.41
CA VAL A 565 2.39 20.59 -19.40
C VAL A 565 1.62 20.30 -18.11
N PHE A 566 2.34 20.26 -16.98
CA PHE A 566 1.72 20.10 -15.68
C PHE A 566 1.20 21.44 -15.14
N GLY A 567 -0.03 21.46 -14.66
CA GLY A 567 -0.62 22.61 -13.96
C GLY A 567 -1.57 22.15 -12.86
N GLU A 568 -1.91 23.06 -11.94
CA GLU A 568 -2.99 22.86 -10.97
C GLU A 568 -4.31 23.33 -11.59
N TYR A 569 -5.32 22.46 -11.54
CA TYR A 569 -6.64 22.73 -12.10
C TYR A 569 -7.72 22.29 -11.11
N GLU A 570 -8.81 23.05 -11.03
CA GLU A 570 -10.06 22.54 -10.48
C GLU A 570 -10.60 21.46 -11.42
N ALA A 571 -10.71 20.24 -10.91
CA ALA A 571 -10.91 19.05 -11.72
C ALA A 571 -11.87 18.07 -11.03
N LEU A 572 -12.57 17.26 -11.84
CA LEU A 572 -13.40 16.16 -11.35
C LEU A 572 -12.56 15.19 -10.52
N ALA A 573 -12.91 15.00 -9.26
CA ALA A 573 -12.31 14.01 -8.39
C ALA A 573 -12.96 12.64 -8.62
N ASN A 574 -14.29 12.58 -8.53
CA ASN A 574 -15.09 11.38 -8.70
C ASN A 574 -16.54 11.67 -9.10
N VAL A 575 -17.19 10.67 -9.67
CA VAL A 575 -18.64 10.62 -9.84
C VAL A 575 -19.28 9.68 -8.82
N TRP A 576 -20.56 9.92 -8.50
CA TRP A 576 -21.37 9.05 -7.66
C TRP A 576 -22.40 8.31 -8.51
N ILE A 577 -22.44 6.99 -8.35
CA ILE A 577 -23.44 6.09 -8.96
C ILE A 577 -24.21 5.37 -7.86
N GLU A 578 -25.35 4.77 -8.21
CA GLU A 578 -26.07 3.86 -7.32
C GLU A 578 -25.91 2.41 -7.81
N HIS A 579 -25.52 1.52 -6.91
CA HIS A 579 -25.47 0.07 -7.15
C HIS A 579 -26.23 -0.65 -6.04
N ASP A 580 -27.27 -1.40 -6.41
CA ASP A 580 -28.16 -2.10 -5.48
C ASP A 580 -28.69 -1.20 -4.34
N GLY A 581 -29.12 0.02 -4.67
CA GLY A 581 -29.64 0.99 -3.70
C GLY A 581 -28.58 1.64 -2.80
N HIS A 582 -27.28 1.47 -3.10
CA HIS A 582 -26.19 2.04 -2.31
C HIS A 582 -25.30 2.97 -3.16
N PRO A 583 -24.89 4.14 -2.63
CA PRO A 583 -24.02 5.05 -3.35
C PRO A 583 -22.57 4.52 -3.40
N VAL A 584 -22.00 4.52 -4.61
CA VAL A 584 -20.62 4.12 -4.90
C VAL A 584 -19.90 5.28 -5.59
N SER A 585 -18.70 5.63 -5.08
CA SER A 585 -17.84 6.66 -5.68
C SER A 585 -16.90 6.02 -6.70
N VAL A 586 -16.81 6.61 -7.89
CA VAL A 586 -15.95 6.16 -9.00
C VAL A 586 -15.06 7.32 -9.44
N GLY A 587 -13.78 7.28 -9.05
CA GLY A 587 -12.81 8.33 -9.37
C GLY A 587 -11.72 7.95 -10.37
N SER A 588 -11.58 6.66 -10.70
CA SER A 588 -10.58 6.17 -11.67
C SER A 588 -11.15 6.08 -13.09
N GLY A 589 -10.32 6.18 -14.12
CA GLY A 589 -10.72 5.99 -15.52
C GLY A 589 -10.89 7.27 -16.35
N PHE A 590 -10.97 8.44 -15.71
CA PHE A 590 -11.03 9.73 -16.41
C PHE A 590 -9.65 10.25 -16.83
N THR A 591 -9.57 10.74 -18.07
CA THR A 591 -8.43 11.52 -18.60
C THR A 591 -8.34 12.90 -17.94
N ALA A 592 -7.19 13.57 -18.07
CA ALA A 592 -7.02 14.92 -17.51
C ALA A 592 -8.03 15.91 -18.12
N GLU A 593 -8.23 15.82 -19.43
CA GLU A 593 -9.13 16.66 -20.21
C GLU A 593 -10.59 16.44 -19.79
N GLN A 594 -11.01 15.18 -19.62
CA GLN A 594 -12.34 14.85 -19.10
C GLN A 594 -12.54 15.43 -17.70
N ARG A 595 -11.52 15.36 -16.82
CA ARG A 595 -11.66 15.88 -15.46
C ARG A 595 -11.89 17.38 -15.44
N ILE A 596 -11.13 18.13 -16.23
CA ILE A 596 -11.28 19.59 -16.33
C ILE A 596 -12.62 19.94 -16.99
N ARG A 597 -12.98 19.25 -18.07
CA ARG A 597 -14.24 19.46 -18.78
C ARG A 597 -15.45 19.25 -17.88
N TYR A 598 -15.52 18.14 -17.16
CA TYR A 598 -16.67 17.82 -16.30
C TYR A 598 -16.71 18.62 -15.00
N ALA A 599 -15.58 19.13 -14.52
CA ALA A 599 -15.59 20.11 -13.43
C ALA A 599 -16.23 21.43 -13.87
N LYS A 600 -15.90 21.90 -15.08
CA LYS A 600 -16.47 23.14 -15.65
C LYS A 600 -17.92 22.99 -16.10
N HIS A 601 -18.27 21.80 -16.61
CA HIS A 601 -19.57 21.47 -17.19
C HIS A 601 -20.16 20.19 -16.59
N PRO A 602 -20.59 20.18 -15.32
CA PRO A 602 -21.16 19.00 -14.66
C PRO A 602 -22.34 18.39 -15.41
N GLU A 603 -23.15 19.20 -16.07
CA GLU A 603 -24.32 18.80 -16.87
C GLU A 603 -23.98 17.86 -18.03
N GLN A 604 -22.71 17.81 -18.45
CA GLN A 604 -22.26 16.93 -19.53
C GLN A 604 -22.03 15.50 -19.07
N ILE A 605 -22.01 15.23 -17.75
CA ILE A 605 -21.84 13.89 -17.20
C ILE A 605 -22.94 13.51 -16.21
N VAL A 606 -23.45 14.46 -15.41
CA VAL A 606 -24.55 14.19 -14.46
C VAL A 606 -25.82 13.81 -15.23
N GLY A 607 -26.45 12.72 -14.83
CA GLY A 607 -27.60 12.12 -15.51
C GLY A 607 -27.25 11.28 -16.74
N LYS A 608 -25.98 11.29 -17.20
CA LYS A 608 -25.54 10.44 -18.32
C LYS A 608 -25.20 9.04 -17.85
N THR A 609 -25.28 8.09 -18.77
CA THR A 609 -24.85 6.71 -18.53
C THR A 609 -23.34 6.59 -18.70
N ILE A 610 -22.70 5.84 -17.81
CA ILE A 610 -21.30 5.45 -17.90
C ILE A 610 -21.19 3.94 -17.78
N THR A 611 -20.22 3.34 -18.47
CA THR A 611 -19.83 1.95 -18.21
C THR A 611 -18.74 1.97 -17.15
N VAL A 612 -19.03 1.38 -15.99
CA VAL A 612 -18.07 1.21 -14.91
C VAL A 612 -17.58 -0.22 -14.93
N GLU A 613 -16.26 -0.36 -15.01
CA GLU A 613 -15.57 -1.63 -14.89
C GLU A 613 -15.06 -1.79 -13.46
N TYR A 614 -15.28 -2.96 -12.86
CA TYR A 614 -14.96 -3.27 -11.47
C TYR A 614 -14.53 -4.73 -11.33
N PHE A 615 -13.82 -5.06 -10.26
CA PHE A 615 -13.26 -6.39 -10.06
C PHE A 615 -14.30 -7.37 -9.49
N SER A 616 -14.95 -6.99 -8.38
CA SER A 616 -15.99 -7.77 -7.72
C SER A 616 -17.00 -6.85 -7.04
N GLU A 617 -18.20 -7.35 -6.75
CA GLU A 617 -19.02 -6.72 -5.72
C GLU A 617 -18.35 -6.89 -4.35
N SER A 618 -18.67 -5.99 -3.43
CA SER A 618 -18.19 -6.02 -2.05
C SER A 618 -19.31 -5.60 -1.10
N GLU A 619 -19.41 -6.25 0.05
CA GLU A 619 -20.35 -5.89 1.10
C GLU A 619 -19.58 -5.42 2.33
N SER A 620 -20.04 -4.35 2.97
CA SER A 620 -19.46 -3.86 4.21
C SER A 620 -19.78 -4.81 5.37
N MET A 621 -18.78 -5.10 6.21
CA MET A 621 -18.96 -5.80 7.49
C MET A 621 -19.86 -5.04 8.48
N GLN A 622 -20.01 -3.71 8.32
CA GLN A 622 -20.98 -2.93 9.09
C GLN A 622 -22.37 -3.12 8.50
N LYS A 623 -23.19 -3.87 9.23
CA LYS A 623 -24.60 -4.07 8.93
C LYS A 623 -25.40 -2.83 9.31
N ASP A 624 -26.35 -2.46 8.46
CA ASP A 624 -27.34 -1.45 8.78
C ASP A 624 -28.31 -1.95 9.88
N LYS A 625 -29.22 -1.08 10.32
CA LYS A 625 -30.24 -1.42 11.34
C LYS A 625 -31.17 -2.57 10.92
N LYS A 626 -31.14 -3.00 9.64
CA LYS A 626 -31.92 -4.10 9.08
C LYS A 626 -31.08 -5.35 8.80
N GLY A 627 -29.81 -5.37 9.21
CA GLY A 627 -28.94 -6.55 9.11
C GLY A 627 -28.27 -6.77 7.74
N LYS A 628 -28.41 -5.85 6.78
CA LYS A 628 -27.74 -5.90 5.46
C LYS A 628 -26.50 -5.01 5.46
N GLY A 629 -25.38 -5.48 4.93
CA GLY A 629 -24.19 -4.68 4.77
C GLY A 629 -24.34 -3.72 3.59
N LYS A 630 -23.69 -2.54 3.69
CA LYS A 630 -23.65 -1.59 2.57
C LYS A 630 -22.90 -2.23 1.39
N LYS A 631 -23.58 -2.41 0.25
CA LYS A 631 -22.97 -2.91 -0.98
C LYS A 631 -22.12 -1.83 -1.67
N SER A 632 -21.05 -2.24 -2.36
CA SER A 632 -20.17 -1.38 -3.15
C SER A 632 -19.40 -2.20 -4.19
N LEU A 633 -18.66 -1.53 -5.07
CA LEU A 633 -17.83 -2.16 -6.09
C LEU A 633 -16.36 -2.14 -5.68
N ARG A 634 -15.63 -3.23 -5.93
CA ARG A 634 -14.19 -3.32 -5.68
C ARG A 634 -13.41 -2.84 -6.90
N PHE A 635 -12.58 -1.81 -6.69
CA PHE A 635 -11.75 -1.15 -7.71
C PHE A 635 -12.51 -0.55 -8.91
N PRO A 636 -13.63 0.17 -8.72
CA PRO A 636 -14.40 0.69 -9.84
C PRO A 636 -13.60 1.74 -10.61
N ARG A 637 -13.65 1.66 -11.94
CA ARG A 637 -13.11 2.64 -12.87
C ARG A 637 -14.09 2.88 -14.01
N VAL A 638 -14.17 4.12 -14.49
CA VAL A 638 -14.90 4.44 -15.69
C VAL A 638 -14.16 3.86 -16.89
N LYS A 639 -14.88 3.04 -17.67
CA LYS A 639 -14.40 2.44 -18.91
C LYS A 639 -14.87 3.27 -20.11
N VAL A 640 -16.13 3.69 -20.11
CA VAL A 640 -16.75 4.50 -21.17
C VAL A 640 -17.69 5.54 -20.54
N VAL A 641 -17.71 6.75 -21.11
CA VAL A 641 -18.75 7.75 -20.85
C VAL A 641 -19.62 7.86 -22.10
N TRP A 642 -20.91 7.58 -21.98
CA TRP A 642 -21.83 7.62 -23.11
C TRP A 642 -22.36 9.04 -23.31
N GLU A 643 -21.77 9.76 -24.27
CA GLU A 643 -22.26 11.05 -24.73
C GLU A 643 -23.44 10.86 -25.70
N GLU A 644 -24.39 11.81 -25.73
CA GLU A 644 -25.54 11.75 -26.62
C GLU A 644 -25.11 11.59 -28.09
N GLY A 645 -25.63 10.56 -28.76
CA GLY A 645 -25.35 10.26 -30.17
C GLY A 645 -24.23 9.24 -30.44
N LYS A 646 -23.52 8.72 -29.43
CA LYS A 646 -22.47 7.70 -29.60
C LYS A 646 -22.74 6.39 -28.84
N ARG A 647 -23.94 5.82 -28.99
CA ARG A 647 -24.13 4.38 -28.71
C ARG A 647 -23.73 3.62 -29.98
N GLY A 648 -22.51 3.09 -29.99
CA GLY A 648 -22.05 2.24 -31.10
C GLY A 648 -22.91 0.99 -31.19
N MET A 649 -23.35 0.70 -32.43
CA MET A 649 -23.88 -0.60 -32.86
C MET A 649 -22.93 -1.74 -32.55
#